data_AF-I7J1D0-F1
#
_entry.id   AF-I7J1D0-F1
#
_cell.length_a   1.000
_cell.length_b   1.000
_cell.length_c   1.000
_cell.angle_alpha   90.00
_cell.angle_beta   90.00
_cell.angle_gamma   90.00
#
_symmetry.space_group_name_H-M   'P 1'
#
loop_
_entity.id
_entity.type
_entity.pdbx_description
1 polymer ?
#
loop_
_entity_poly.entity_id
_entity_poly.type
_entity_poly.pdbx_seq_one_letter_code
_entity_poly.pdbx_strand_id
1 'polypeptide(L)'
;MRTKKLISTVVALSSVVLLASMSNSVNADGIVHPKQPDQTGKLYLRANSYIYTKSGKRTSYAGKWKLLKDESVKYTGTIKPLTKNYKYYFKDNQAQKYWLPYRTYHKYAYYQIANNKYVKAANVSEVNGNYIIARDQVVKPKKGATIFTPNGQYNKESYSWPNFGSSQKLTSIKSLVVDSYVETADGNHTVRYYHIKGTSNQYIRDPYLSTLPKFDVEAETSYTAITAAKATSLYDATGKAVSSVRKNHLMQGIERIYLWVPADNQAELFYRISDTQNSIPLYVKVADVRYEYGPSVKLYNSAKDAQTTFNKKADKTELEQLIKSADSVRSTAKYLNSTYHYRANFDSALKLAKQAAQAKSSQMEIDQAVWFLQQELNSLQGNQITVNSYDHFTNDEAKKITQMATNLYSAKYDKSSKDGKRTSARALMINHNTKLVLEITETGYTASGYQTVDKQTYTDLKLSDFAKLAPKASKVNSSFESSDNQIDLASDATLSKYAQLIKYDDRTSVLVAKTDTPIYQAANLTEQALRSGDFSLTKTGKMINKGNNIGYLVGPVVKLDGNYYLKVEAKTPYFVRANDVKLDNFANSAEFKKYDALLKAALNNNYRVNEVGLKLTNAKIPVYAIDSYGNLRDIITETLTNIASGTNDYAYYLNNPFITKYNGEFYYRGLTSLSSVYKATDVIPVKAQGK
;
A
#
# COMPACT_ATOMS: atom_id res chain seq x y z
N MET A 1 10.47 -0.43 59.06
CA MET A 1 10.17 0.38 57.85
C MET A 1 10.83 -0.26 56.64
N ARG A 2 10.16 -0.31 55.47
CA ARG A 2 10.75 -0.76 54.19
C ARG A 2 10.14 0.03 53.03
N THR A 3 10.85 1.04 52.53
CA THR A 3 10.42 1.89 51.41
C THR A 3 10.67 1.16 50.08
N LYS A 4 9.62 0.64 49.44
CA LYS A 4 9.74 0.09 48.07
C LYS A 4 9.71 1.23 47.05
N LYS A 5 10.64 1.22 46.09
CA LYS A 5 10.67 2.14 44.95
C LYS A 5 9.43 1.90 44.06
N LEU A 6 8.85 2.97 43.50
CA LEU A 6 7.95 2.83 42.36
C LEU A 6 8.76 2.32 41.16
N ILE A 7 8.16 1.39 40.42
CA ILE A 7 8.54 1.07 39.04
C ILE A 7 7.36 1.47 38.19
N SER A 8 7.57 2.41 37.26
CA SER A 8 6.55 2.88 36.33
C SER A 8 6.34 1.86 35.21
N THR A 9 5.51 0.85 35.48
CA THR A 9 5.15 -0.18 34.49
C THR A 9 4.50 0.47 33.27
N VAL A 10 5.10 0.27 32.09
CA VAL A 10 4.48 0.64 30.81
C VAL A 10 3.22 -0.19 30.64
N VAL A 11 2.06 0.45 30.65
CA VAL A 11 0.80 -0.20 30.28
C VAL A 11 0.83 -0.44 28.79
N ALA A 12 1.24 -1.65 28.40
CA ALA A 12 0.90 -2.18 27.09
C ALA A 12 -0.63 -2.24 27.03
N LEU A 13 -1.25 -1.43 26.16
CA LEU A 13 -2.67 -1.56 25.85
C LEU A 13 -2.89 -2.82 25.01
N SER A 14 -2.81 -3.98 25.66
CA SER A 14 -3.47 -5.20 25.19
C SER A 14 -4.95 -4.90 25.12
N SER A 15 -5.43 -4.63 23.91
CA SER A 15 -6.81 -4.26 23.61
C SER A 15 -7.76 -5.45 23.81
N VAL A 16 -8.02 -5.79 25.07
CA VAL A 16 -9.16 -6.59 25.50
C VAL A 16 -10.41 -5.75 25.27
N VAL A 17 -10.82 -5.67 24.00
CA VAL A 17 -12.15 -5.19 23.64
C VAL A 17 -13.13 -6.17 24.28
N LEU A 18 -13.95 -5.66 25.22
CA LEU A 18 -15.08 -6.39 25.76
C LEU A 18 -16.08 -6.64 24.63
N LEU A 19 -15.93 -7.78 23.94
CA LEU A 19 -16.78 -8.27 22.86
C LEU A 19 -18.21 -8.64 23.30
N ALA A 20 -18.62 -8.22 24.50
CA ALA A 20 -19.79 -8.67 25.24
C ALA A 20 -20.95 -7.65 25.21
N SER A 21 -21.28 -7.11 24.03
CA SER A 21 -22.49 -6.28 23.84
C SER A 21 -23.06 -6.24 22.42
N MET A 22 -22.30 -6.58 21.39
CA MET A 22 -22.79 -6.64 19.98
C MET A 22 -22.61 -8.00 19.30
N SER A 23 -22.41 -9.07 20.07
CA SER A 23 -22.47 -10.46 19.59
C SER A 23 -23.86 -11.10 19.78
N ASN A 24 -24.94 -10.32 19.64
CA ASN A 24 -26.28 -10.90 19.49
C ASN A 24 -26.35 -11.57 18.11
N SER A 25 -26.11 -12.89 18.08
CA SER A 25 -26.62 -13.74 17.01
C SER A 25 -28.12 -13.48 16.87
N VAL A 26 -28.54 -12.99 15.71
CA VAL A 26 -29.96 -12.77 15.42
C VAL A 26 -30.64 -14.14 15.40
N ASN A 27 -31.29 -14.50 16.51
CA ASN A 27 -32.16 -15.67 16.57
C ASN A 27 -33.21 -15.55 15.46
N ALA A 28 -33.47 -16.66 14.76
CA ALA A 28 -34.11 -16.64 13.45
C ALA A 28 -35.64 -16.47 13.46
N ASP A 29 -36.16 -15.68 14.39
CA ASP A 29 -37.57 -15.30 14.49
C ASP A 29 -37.75 -13.84 14.06
N GLY A 30 -38.67 -13.61 13.12
CA GLY A 30 -38.83 -12.29 12.50
C GLY A 30 -38.03 -12.11 11.20
N ILE A 31 -37.79 -13.17 10.42
CA ILE A 31 -37.46 -13.02 8.99
C ILE A 31 -38.68 -12.42 8.27
N VAL A 32 -38.78 -11.09 8.29
CA VAL A 32 -39.58 -10.34 7.34
C VAL A 32 -38.94 -10.57 5.97
N HIS A 33 -39.41 -11.59 5.25
CA HIS A 33 -38.93 -11.89 3.91
C HIS A 33 -39.08 -10.62 3.05
N PRO A 34 -38.01 -10.09 2.45
CA PRO A 34 -38.09 -8.88 1.66
C PRO A 34 -39.12 -9.08 0.55
N LYS A 35 -39.95 -8.05 0.34
CA LYS A 35 -41.04 -8.02 -0.64
C LYS A 35 -40.51 -8.54 -1.97
N GLN A 36 -41.07 -9.65 -2.45
CA GLN A 36 -40.57 -10.37 -3.62
C GLN A 36 -40.36 -9.42 -4.81
N PRO A 37 -39.26 -9.57 -5.58
CA PRO A 37 -38.98 -8.70 -6.72
C PRO A 37 -40.14 -8.77 -7.73
N ASP A 38 -40.53 -7.59 -8.24
CA ASP A 38 -41.83 -7.34 -8.87
C ASP A 38 -42.30 -8.47 -9.78
N GLN A 39 -43.32 -9.21 -9.34
CA GLN A 39 -43.70 -10.51 -9.89
C GLN A 39 -44.55 -10.39 -11.17
N THR A 40 -44.05 -9.63 -12.14
CA THR A 40 -44.55 -9.58 -13.52
C THR A 40 -44.65 -10.96 -14.17
N GLY A 41 -43.87 -11.93 -13.67
CA GLY A 41 -43.93 -13.35 -14.04
C GLY A 41 -43.34 -13.63 -15.42
N LYS A 42 -42.40 -12.80 -15.88
CA LYS A 42 -41.93 -12.75 -17.28
C LYS A 42 -40.47 -13.17 -17.44
N LEU A 43 -40.22 -13.81 -18.59
CA LEU A 43 -38.91 -13.97 -19.20
C LEU A 43 -38.80 -13.00 -20.38
N TYR A 44 -37.63 -12.38 -20.56
CA TYR A 44 -37.33 -11.51 -21.69
C TYR A 44 -36.28 -12.17 -22.59
N LEU A 45 -36.39 -12.07 -23.92
CA LEU A 45 -35.61 -12.90 -24.85
C LEU A 45 -34.42 -12.15 -25.48
N ARG A 46 -33.18 -12.49 -25.09
CA ARG A 46 -31.95 -12.00 -25.77
C ARG A 46 -31.75 -12.53 -27.19
N ALA A 47 -32.48 -13.57 -27.60
CA ALA A 47 -32.39 -14.18 -28.91
C ALA A 47 -33.66 -14.95 -29.28
N ASN A 48 -33.94 -15.09 -30.58
CA ASN A 48 -35.01 -15.94 -31.11
C ASN A 48 -34.96 -17.35 -30.49
N SER A 49 -36.04 -17.80 -29.85
CA SER A 49 -36.14 -19.12 -29.25
C SER A 49 -37.33 -19.90 -29.79
N TYR A 50 -37.06 -21.06 -30.39
CA TYR A 50 -38.09 -22.09 -30.56
C TYR A 50 -38.70 -22.48 -29.20
N ILE A 51 -39.93 -22.98 -29.25
CA ILE A 51 -40.66 -23.50 -28.10
C ILE A 51 -40.59 -25.03 -28.12
N TYR A 52 -40.39 -25.64 -26.95
CA TYR A 52 -40.04 -27.07 -26.81
C TYR A 52 -41.02 -27.82 -25.89
N THR A 53 -41.16 -29.13 -26.10
CA THR A 53 -41.83 -30.07 -25.17
C THR A 53 -40.91 -30.48 -24.01
N LYS A 54 -41.44 -31.22 -23.03
CA LYS A 54 -40.65 -31.88 -21.96
C LYS A 54 -39.57 -32.84 -22.47
N SER A 55 -39.72 -33.30 -23.72
CA SER A 55 -38.80 -34.19 -24.44
C SER A 55 -37.94 -33.48 -25.49
N GLY A 56 -37.85 -32.14 -25.45
CA GLY A 56 -36.98 -31.36 -26.33
C GLY A 56 -37.39 -31.30 -27.81
N LYS A 57 -38.54 -31.88 -28.20
CA LYS A 57 -39.11 -31.70 -29.55
C LYS A 57 -39.66 -30.27 -29.68
N ARG A 58 -39.58 -29.67 -30.88
CA ARG A 58 -40.21 -28.35 -31.16
C ARG A 58 -41.74 -28.47 -31.11
N THR A 59 -42.41 -27.39 -30.70
CA THR A 59 -43.87 -27.31 -30.56
C THR A 59 -44.31 -25.84 -30.64
N SER A 60 -45.62 -25.58 -30.70
CA SER A 60 -46.20 -24.23 -30.71
C SER A 60 -46.83 -23.86 -29.36
N TYR A 61 -46.98 -22.56 -29.11
CA TYR A 61 -47.72 -21.98 -27.99
C TYR A 61 -48.30 -20.64 -28.43
N ALA A 62 -49.58 -20.39 -28.15
CA ALA A 62 -50.32 -19.21 -28.63
C ALA A 62 -50.11 -18.95 -30.15
N GLY A 63 -50.26 -19.99 -30.98
CA GLY A 63 -50.02 -19.96 -32.43
C GLY A 63 -48.55 -19.88 -32.86
N LYS A 64 -47.63 -19.40 -32.01
CA LYS A 64 -46.21 -19.20 -32.33
C LYS A 64 -45.38 -20.48 -32.12
N TRP A 65 -44.52 -20.81 -33.09
CA TRP A 65 -43.49 -21.88 -32.98
C TRP A 65 -42.15 -21.40 -32.41
N LYS A 66 -41.93 -20.08 -32.44
CA LYS A 66 -40.76 -19.39 -31.88
C LYS A 66 -41.22 -18.09 -31.22
N LEU A 67 -40.55 -17.73 -30.13
CA LEU A 67 -40.49 -16.36 -29.66
C LEU A 67 -39.33 -15.64 -30.36
N LEU A 68 -39.48 -14.34 -30.59
CA LEU A 68 -38.45 -13.50 -31.19
C LEU A 68 -37.51 -12.92 -30.12
N LYS A 69 -36.39 -12.33 -30.56
CA LYS A 69 -35.58 -11.43 -29.74
C LYS A 69 -36.46 -10.27 -29.25
N ASP A 70 -36.19 -9.79 -28.04
CA ASP A 70 -36.84 -8.67 -27.35
C ASP A 70 -38.34 -8.86 -27.02
N GLU A 71 -38.96 -9.98 -27.42
CA GLU A 71 -40.25 -10.42 -26.86
C GLU A 71 -40.14 -10.79 -25.37
N SER A 72 -41.28 -10.79 -24.68
CA SER A 72 -41.41 -11.36 -23.34
C SER A 72 -42.53 -12.40 -23.28
N VAL A 73 -42.39 -13.38 -22.38
CA VAL A 73 -43.35 -14.48 -22.18
C VAL A 73 -43.53 -14.77 -20.70
N LYS A 74 -44.75 -15.15 -20.27
CA LYS A 74 -44.97 -15.59 -18.88
C LYS A 74 -44.30 -16.94 -18.63
N TYR A 75 -43.68 -17.12 -17.46
CA TYR A 75 -43.19 -18.43 -17.00
C TYR A 75 -44.18 -19.09 -16.03
N THR A 76 -44.00 -20.39 -15.79
CA THR A 76 -44.72 -21.15 -14.77
C THR A 76 -43.77 -21.67 -13.70
N GLY A 77 -44.07 -21.42 -12.42
CA GLY A 77 -43.29 -21.87 -11.27
C GLY A 77 -42.83 -20.73 -10.36
N THR A 78 -42.29 -21.07 -9.20
CA THR A 78 -41.88 -20.10 -8.17
C THR A 78 -40.36 -19.87 -8.22
N ILE A 79 -39.93 -18.61 -8.16
CA ILE A 79 -38.53 -18.24 -7.93
C ILE A 79 -38.06 -18.78 -6.57
N LYS A 80 -36.80 -19.22 -6.47
CA LYS A 80 -36.21 -19.74 -5.22
C LYS A 80 -34.87 -19.07 -4.92
N PRO A 81 -34.46 -18.93 -3.64
CA PRO A 81 -33.09 -18.56 -3.28
C PRO A 81 -32.06 -19.54 -3.87
N LEU A 82 -30.86 -19.05 -4.18
CA LEU A 82 -29.79 -19.83 -4.79
C LEU A 82 -29.04 -20.68 -3.74
N THR A 83 -29.66 -21.78 -3.30
CA THR A 83 -29.08 -22.69 -2.28
C THR A 83 -28.14 -23.77 -2.83
N LYS A 84 -27.99 -23.89 -4.15
CA LYS A 84 -27.11 -24.87 -4.82
C LYS A 84 -26.46 -24.28 -6.07
N ASN A 85 -25.44 -24.97 -6.59
CA ASN A 85 -24.66 -24.55 -7.75
C ASN A 85 -25.39 -24.69 -9.12
N TYR A 86 -26.56 -24.06 -9.27
CA TYR A 86 -27.24 -23.91 -10.56
C TYR A 86 -26.45 -23.01 -11.53
N LYS A 87 -26.53 -23.28 -12.83
CA LYS A 87 -25.73 -22.58 -13.86
C LYS A 87 -26.24 -21.17 -14.13
N TYR A 88 -27.55 -21.01 -14.26
CA TYR A 88 -28.24 -19.75 -14.53
C TYR A 88 -28.99 -19.30 -13.29
N TYR A 89 -28.78 -18.05 -12.90
CA TYR A 89 -29.40 -17.39 -11.77
C TYR A 89 -29.48 -15.88 -12.06
N PHE A 90 -30.02 -15.10 -11.14
CA PHE A 90 -30.03 -13.65 -11.21
C PHE A 90 -29.88 -13.10 -9.79
N LYS A 91 -29.81 -11.77 -9.67
CA LYS A 91 -29.85 -11.07 -8.39
C LYS A 91 -30.99 -10.07 -8.37
N ASP A 92 -31.48 -9.74 -7.19
CA ASP A 92 -32.42 -8.64 -6.99
C ASP A 92 -31.69 -7.30 -6.78
N ASN A 93 -32.45 -6.23 -6.55
CA ASN A 93 -31.93 -4.91 -6.17
C ASN A 93 -31.14 -4.86 -4.86
N GLN A 94 -31.03 -5.97 -4.12
CA GLN A 94 -30.20 -6.10 -2.91
C GLN A 94 -28.99 -7.03 -3.14
N ALA A 95 -28.71 -7.36 -4.41
CA ALA A 95 -27.70 -8.32 -4.85
C ALA A 95 -27.85 -9.75 -4.25
N GLN A 96 -29.03 -10.10 -3.73
CA GLN A 96 -29.34 -11.43 -3.22
C GLN A 96 -29.57 -12.40 -4.38
N LYS A 97 -28.98 -13.60 -4.30
CA LYS A 97 -28.95 -14.54 -5.42
C LYS A 97 -30.20 -15.42 -5.47
N TYR A 98 -30.94 -15.34 -6.57
CA TYR A 98 -32.16 -16.10 -6.83
C TYR A 98 -32.06 -16.87 -8.15
N TRP A 99 -32.84 -17.94 -8.30
CA TRP A 99 -33.00 -18.63 -9.57
C TRP A 99 -34.45 -19.02 -9.82
N LEU A 100 -34.84 -19.02 -11.09
CA LEU A 100 -36.08 -19.65 -11.53
C LEU A 100 -35.80 -21.13 -11.82
N PRO A 101 -36.58 -22.09 -11.27
CA PRO A 101 -36.40 -23.50 -11.57
C PRO A 101 -36.51 -23.81 -13.06
N TYR A 102 -35.47 -24.46 -13.60
CA TYR A 102 -35.40 -24.93 -14.97
C TYR A 102 -35.22 -26.44 -15.03
N ARG A 103 -35.68 -27.08 -16.12
CA ARG A 103 -35.39 -28.48 -16.42
C ARG A 103 -34.14 -28.57 -17.30
N THR A 104 -33.27 -29.53 -17.02
CA THR A 104 -32.14 -29.87 -17.90
C THR A 104 -32.55 -31.02 -18.82
N TYR A 105 -32.33 -30.87 -20.13
CA TYR A 105 -32.51 -31.94 -21.12
C TYR A 105 -31.29 -31.99 -22.05
N HIS A 106 -30.64 -33.16 -22.11
CA HIS A 106 -29.23 -33.30 -22.49
C HIS A 106 -28.37 -32.20 -21.81
N LYS A 107 -27.59 -31.42 -22.59
CA LYS A 107 -26.71 -30.36 -22.10
C LYS A 107 -27.32 -28.95 -22.04
N TYR A 108 -28.65 -28.83 -22.08
CA TYR A 108 -29.35 -27.53 -22.13
C TYR A 108 -30.37 -27.38 -21.00
N ALA A 109 -30.41 -26.19 -20.40
CA ALA A 109 -31.43 -25.77 -19.44
C ALA A 109 -32.63 -25.12 -20.16
N TYR A 110 -33.83 -25.37 -19.66
CA TYR A 110 -35.09 -24.87 -20.20
C TYR A 110 -36.05 -24.39 -19.10
N TYR A 111 -36.53 -23.16 -19.21
CA TYR A 111 -37.60 -22.62 -18.36
C TYR A 111 -38.97 -23.05 -18.88
N GLN A 112 -39.92 -23.31 -17.99
CA GLN A 112 -41.28 -23.70 -18.34
C GLN A 112 -42.18 -22.47 -18.51
N ILE A 113 -42.96 -22.42 -19.59
CA ILE A 113 -43.86 -21.30 -19.92
C ILE A 113 -45.35 -21.69 -19.95
N ALA A 114 -45.64 -22.99 -20.09
CA ALA A 114 -46.99 -23.56 -19.91
C ALA A 114 -46.88 -25.08 -19.67
N ASN A 115 -48.01 -25.78 -19.52
CA ASN A 115 -48.01 -27.24 -19.45
C ASN A 115 -47.36 -27.84 -20.71
N ASN A 116 -46.28 -28.61 -20.52
CA ASN A 116 -45.49 -29.21 -21.59
C ASN A 116 -45.03 -28.20 -22.67
N LYS A 117 -44.70 -26.95 -22.27
CA LYS A 117 -44.10 -25.91 -23.13
C LYS A 117 -42.94 -25.21 -22.41
N TYR A 118 -41.80 -25.12 -23.10
CA TYR A 118 -40.54 -24.64 -22.54
C TYR A 118 -39.76 -23.76 -23.51
N VAL A 119 -38.94 -22.86 -22.98
CA VAL A 119 -37.97 -22.03 -23.73
C VAL A 119 -36.56 -22.28 -23.24
N LYS A 120 -35.55 -22.17 -24.11
CA LYS A 120 -34.16 -22.46 -23.73
C LYS A 120 -33.58 -21.31 -22.91
N ALA A 121 -33.07 -21.61 -21.70
CA ALA A 121 -32.56 -20.59 -20.77
C ALA A 121 -31.43 -19.75 -21.39
N ALA A 122 -30.60 -20.35 -22.25
CA ALA A 122 -29.53 -19.66 -22.98
C ALA A 122 -30.00 -18.57 -23.98
N ASN A 123 -31.32 -18.43 -24.20
CA ASN A 123 -31.95 -17.44 -25.07
C ASN A 123 -32.72 -16.35 -24.29
N VAL A 124 -32.78 -16.42 -22.96
CA VAL A 124 -33.41 -15.42 -22.09
C VAL A 124 -32.35 -14.39 -21.64
N SER A 125 -32.68 -13.09 -21.58
CA SER A 125 -31.85 -12.05 -20.94
C SER A 125 -32.12 -11.94 -19.45
N GLU A 126 -33.41 -11.84 -19.09
CA GLU A 126 -33.85 -11.46 -17.74
C GLU A 126 -35.02 -12.33 -17.24
N VAL A 127 -35.12 -12.40 -15.91
CA VAL A 127 -36.30 -12.89 -15.17
C VAL A 127 -36.85 -11.71 -14.37
N ASN A 128 -38.11 -11.32 -14.64
CA ASN A 128 -38.76 -10.14 -14.04
C ASN A 128 -37.89 -8.85 -14.11
N GLY A 129 -37.19 -8.61 -15.22
CA GLY A 129 -36.33 -7.43 -15.43
C GLY A 129 -34.95 -7.46 -14.75
N ASN A 130 -34.59 -8.57 -14.10
CA ASN A 130 -33.28 -8.82 -13.50
C ASN A 130 -32.42 -9.66 -14.46
N TYR A 131 -31.21 -9.18 -14.78
CA TYR A 131 -30.31 -9.86 -15.73
C TYR A 131 -29.87 -11.26 -15.23
N ILE A 132 -29.82 -12.23 -16.15
CA ILE A 132 -29.33 -13.57 -15.86
C ILE A 132 -27.80 -13.56 -15.82
N ILE A 133 -27.26 -14.00 -14.69
CA ILE A 133 -25.86 -14.31 -14.48
C ILE A 133 -25.65 -15.81 -14.73
N ALA A 134 -24.54 -16.16 -15.39
CA ALA A 134 -24.10 -17.55 -15.52
C ALA A 134 -22.88 -17.80 -14.63
N ARG A 135 -22.80 -18.94 -13.92
CA ARG A 135 -21.55 -19.29 -13.18
C ARG A 135 -20.35 -19.46 -14.11
N ASP A 136 -20.57 -19.91 -15.34
CA ASP A 136 -19.50 -20.03 -16.32
C ASP A 136 -19.98 -19.82 -17.75
N GLN A 137 -19.07 -19.32 -18.59
CA GLN A 137 -19.22 -19.11 -20.02
C GLN A 137 -18.01 -19.66 -20.77
N VAL A 138 -18.24 -20.19 -21.97
CA VAL A 138 -17.15 -20.60 -22.89
C VAL A 138 -16.87 -19.44 -23.82
N VAL A 139 -15.62 -19.00 -23.88
CA VAL A 139 -15.14 -17.91 -24.74
C VAL A 139 -14.07 -18.42 -25.69
N LYS A 140 -13.81 -17.66 -26.75
CA LYS A 140 -12.71 -17.91 -27.70
C LYS A 140 -11.77 -16.71 -27.69
N PRO A 141 -10.45 -16.90 -27.49
CA PRO A 141 -9.45 -15.86 -27.72
C PRO A 141 -9.33 -15.47 -29.21
N LYS A 142 -8.60 -14.40 -29.49
CA LYS A 142 -8.01 -14.10 -30.80
C LYS A 142 -6.65 -14.80 -30.94
N LYS A 143 -6.12 -14.98 -32.16
CA LYS A 143 -4.75 -15.49 -32.37
C LYS A 143 -3.75 -14.51 -31.73
N GLY A 144 -2.80 -15.02 -30.94
CA GLY A 144 -1.81 -14.16 -30.25
C GLY A 144 -2.36 -13.39 -29.05
N ALA A 145 -3.60 -13.65 -28.60
CA ALA A 145 -4.18 -13.07 -27.40
C ALA A 145 -3.31 -13.33 -26.16
N THR A 146 -3.16 -12.32 -25.30
CA THR A 146 -2.36 -12.43 -24.08
C THR A 146 -3.23 -12.85 -22.88
N ILE A 147 -2.76 -13.87 -22.16
CA ILE A 147 -3.18 -14.17 -20.77
C ILE A 147 -2.30 -13.37 -19.83
N PHE A 148 -2.91 -12.80 -18.80
CA PHE A 148 -2.27 -11.92 -17.83
C PHE A 148 -2.24 -12.53 -16.42
N THR A 149 -1.15 -12.30 -15.69
CA THR A 149 -1.00 -12.65 -14.27
C THR A 149 -0.57 -11.40 -13.48
N PRO A 150 -1.33 -10.91 -12.48
CA PRO A 150 -0.96 -9.75 -11.68
C PRO A 150 0.15 -10.03 -10.67
N ASN A 151 1.03 -9.06 -10.44
CA ASN A 151 1.97 -9.09 -9.32
C ASN A 151 1.31 -8.52 -8.06
N GLY A 152 0.67 -9.39 -7.28
CA GLY A 152 0.01 -9.05 -6.01
C GLY A 152 -1.50 -9.26 -6.04
N GLN A 153 -2.16 -8.90 -4.94
CA GLN A 153 -3.62 -8.95 -4.85
C GLN A 153 -4.25 -7.73 -5.52
N TYR A 154 -5.39 -7.91 -6.18
CA TYR A 154 -6.18 -6.80 -6.72
C TYR A 154 -6.73 -5.93 -5.58
N ASN A 155 -6.38 -4.64 -5.56
CA ASN A 155 -6.98 -3.70 -4.64
C ASN A 155 -8.39 -3.32 -5.13
N LYS A 156 -9.39 -3.98 -4.54
CA LYS A 156 -10.81 -3.84 -4.87
C LYS A 156 -11.38 -2.46 -4.55
N GLU A 157 -10.68 -1.65 -3.76
CA GLU A 157 -11.13 -0.33 -3.28
C GLU A 157 -10.65 0.80 -4.19
N SER A 158 -9.46 0.67 -4.79
CA SER A 158 -8.81 1.74 -5.56
C SER A 158 -9.16 1.76 -7.06
N TYR A 159 -9.95 0.79 -7.55
CA TYR A 159 -10.23 0.55 -8.98
C TYR A 159 -8.98 0.31 -9.85
N SER A 160 -7.80 0.20 -9.23
CA SER A 160 -6.51 0.09 -9.92
C SER A 160 -5.98 -1.32 -9.84
N TRP A 161 -5.68 -1.90 -10.99
CA TRP A 161 -5.02 -3.19 -11.05
C TRP A 161 -3.55 -3.08 -10.65
N PRO A 162 -3.02 -4.04 -9.86
CA PRO A 162 -1.58 -4.17 -9.68
C PRO A 162 -0.92 -4.44 -11.04
N ASN A 163 0.32 -3.97 -11.20
CA ASN A 163 1.08 -4.17 -12.43
C ASN A 163 1.09 -5.66 -12.84
N PHE A 164 0.74 -5.93 -14.10
CA PHE A 164 0.80 -7.27 -14.67
C PHE A 164 2.27 -7.71 -14.80
N GLY A 165 2.74 -8.54 -13.86
CA GLY A 165 4.14 -8.90 -13.77
C GLY A 165 4.60 -9.94 -14.79
N SER A 166 3.69 -10.78 -15.25
CA SER A 166 3.95 -11.72 -16.34
C SER A 166 2.75 -11.82 -17.26
N SER A 167 3.02 -12.08 -18.54
CA SER A 167 2.00 -12.20 -19.57
C SER A 167 2.41 -13.25 -20.61
N GLN A 168 1.46 -14.07 -21.06
CA GLN A 168 1.69 -15.19 -21.96
C GLN A 168 0.85 -15.03 -23.23
N LYS A 169 1.49 -14.95 -24.39
CA LYS A 169 0.80 -14.94 -25.69
C LYS A 169 0.34 -16.35 -26.06
N LEU A 170 -0.94 -16.49 -26.41
CA LEU A 170 -1.52 -17.74 -26.89
C LEU A 170 -1.14 -18.01 -28.35
N THR A 171 -0.35 -19.07 -28.54
CA THR A 171 0.07 -19.55 -29.87
C THR A 171 -1.05 -20.22 -30.66
N SER A 172 -2.10 -20.72 -30.00
CA SER A 172 -3.24 -21.41 -30.61
C SER A 172 -4.58 -20.93 -30.03
N ILE A 173 -5.63 -20.91 -30.86
CA ILE A 173 -6.98 -20.52 -30.44
C ILE A 173 -7.68 -21.72 -29.80
N LYS A 174 -7.39 -21.98 -28.53
CA LYS A 174 -8.18 -22.91 -27.70
C LYS A 174 -9.34 -22.15 -27.04
N SER A 175 -10.52 -22.76 -27.00
CA SER A 175 -11.65 -22.22 -26.22
C SER A 175 -11.28 -22.21 -24.73
N LEU A 176 -11.59 -21.12 -24.03
CA LEU A 176 -11.40 -21.00 -22.59
C LEU A 176 -12.75 -21.04 -21.88
N VAL A 177 -12.75 -21.33 -20.58
CA VAL A 177 -13.92 -21.17 -19.70
C VAL A 177 -13.62 -20.03 -18.73
N VAL A 178 -14.58 -19.13 -18.55
CA VAL A 178 -14.50 -18.00 -17.61
C VAL A 178 -15.68 -18.03 -16.65
N ASP A 179 -15.45 -17.67 -15.39
CA ASP A 179 -16.41 -17.77 -14.28
C ASP A 179 -16.56 -16.51 -13.41
N SER A 180 -15.64 -15.54 -13.56
CA SER A 180 -15.76 -14.20 -12.99
C SER A 180 -15.08 -13.14 -13.86
N TYR A 181 -15.27 -11.86 -13.54
CA TYR A 181 -14.63 -10.72 -14.19
C TYR A 181 -14.36 -9.56 -13.22
N VAL A 182 -13.43 -8.69 -13.62
CA VAL A 182 -13.22 -7.36 -13.05
C VAL A 182 -13.38 -6.30 -14.13
N GLU A 183 -13.76 -5.09 -13.73
CA GLU A 183 -13.65 -3.88 -14.56
C GLU A 183 -12.49 -3.03 -14.03
N THR A 184 -11.71 -2.43 -14.92
CA THR A 184 -10.66 -1.46 -14.60
C THR A 184 -10.59 -0.41 -15.70
N ALA A 185 -10.10 0.79 -15.37
CA ALA A 185 -9.77 1.79 -16.37
C ALA A 185 -8.49 1.41 -17.13
N ASP A 186 -8.48 1.69 -18.43
CA ASP A 186 -7.33 1.59 -19.34
C ASP A 186 -7.35 2.82 -20.26
N GLY A 187 -6.62 3.86 -19.87
CA GLY A 187 -6.77 5.20 -20.44
C GLY A 187 -8.22 5.72 -20.28
N ASN A 188 -8.84 6.11 -21.40
CA ASN A 188 -10.20 6.64 -21.44
C ASN A 188 -11.29 5.55 -21.60
N HIS A 189 -10.97 4.27 -21.34
CA HIS A 189 -11.89 3.15 -21.55
C HIS A 189 -11.97 2.25 -20.31
N THR A 190 -13.17 1.76 -20.00
CA THR A 190 -13.34 0.65 -19.05
C THR A 190 -13.17 -0.67 -19.80
N VAL A 191 -12.37 -1.59 -19.25
CA VAL A 191 -12.04 -2.88 -19.87
C VAL A 191 -12.38 -4.02 -18.91
N ARG A 192 -13.00 -5.09 -19.41
CA ARG A 192 -13.22 -6.31 -18.60
C ARG A 192 -12.06 -7.28 -18.74
N TYR A 193 -11.54 -7.74 -17.60
CA TYR A 193 -10.61 -8.86 -17.52
C TYR A 193 -11.39 -10.05 -16.95
N TYR A 194 -11.57 -11.09 -17.75
CA TYR A 194 -12.27 -12.31 -17.34
C TYR A 194 -11.29 -13.30 -16.72
N HIS A 195 -11.61 -13.80 -15.53
CA HIS A 195 -10.86 -14.86 -14.87
C HIS A 195 -10.98 -16.18 -15.65
N ILE A 196 -9.88 -16.92 -15.75
CA ILE A 196 -9.85 -18.23 -16.42
C ILE A 196 -10.16 -19.32 -15.40
N LYS A 197 -11.31 -19.96 -15.55
CA LYS A 197 -11.84 -20.98 -14.64
C LYS A 197 -10.86 -22.12 -14.44
N GLY A 198 -10.59 -22.46 -13.18
CA GLY A 198 -9.65 -23.52 -12.80
C GLY A 198 -8.19 -23.07 -12.72
N THR A 199 -7.92 -21.78 -12.98
CA THR A 199 -6.66 -21.13 -12.55
C THR A 199 -6.87 -20.44 -11.21
N SER A 200 -5.78 -19.97 -10.58
CA SER A 200 -5.83 -19.21 -9.32
C SER A 200 -5.71 -17.70 -9.49
N ASN A 201 -5.18 -17.23 -10.63
CA ASN A 201 -4.84 -15.82 -10.84
C ASN A 201 -4.59 -15.45 -12.33
N GLN A 202 -5.19 -16.15 -13.29
CA GLN A 202 -4.98 -15.87 -14.72
C GLN A 202 -6.22 -15.26 -15.37
N TYR A 203 -6.01 -14.21 -16.16
CA TYR A 203 -7.08 -13.40 -16.73
C TYR A 203 -6.88 -13.15 -18.24
N ILE A 204 -7.98 -12.97 -18.96
CA ILE A 204 -7.98 -12.56 -20.38
C ILE A 204 -8.90 -11.36 -20.60
N ARG A 205 -8.39 -10.34 -21.31
CA ARG A 205 -9.12 -9.11 -21.60
C ARG A 205 -10.19 -9.32 -22.67
N ASP A 206 -11.33 -8.65 -22.50
CA ASP A 206 -12.43 -8.63 -23.48
C ASP A 206 -12.02 -8.26 -24.92
N PRO A 207 -11.11 -7.30 -25.22
CA PRO A 207 -10.73 -6.98 -26.60
C PRO A 207 -9.85 -8.08 -27.23
N TYR A 208 -9.36 -9.04 -26.44
CA TYR A 208 -8.60 -10.20 -26.90
C TYR A 208 -9.47 -11.45 -27.10
N LEU A 209 -10.79 -11.33 -26.91
CA LEU A 209 -11.75 -12.39 -27.25
C LEU A 209 -12.30 -12.20 -28.67
N SER A 210 -12.44 -13.29 -29.41
CA SER A 210 -13.17 -13.38 -30.68
C SER A 210 -14.65 -13.73 -30.46
N THR A 211 -15.00 -14.31 -29.31
CA THR A 211 -16.39 -14.40 -28.83
C THR A 211 -16.45 -14.05 -27.34
N LEU A 212 -17.14 -12.96 -27.01
CA LEU A 212 -17.44 -12.55 -25.64
C LEU A 212 -18.38 -13.55 -24.92
N PRO A 213 -18.43 -13.56 -23.58
CA PRO A 213 -19.47 -14.22 -22.81
C PRO A 213 -20.87 -13.83 -23.30
N LYS A 214 -21.82 -14.79 -23.28
CA LYS A 214 -23.22 -14.48 -23.66
C LYS A 214 -24.04 -13.93 -22.49
N PHE A 215 -23.63 -14.26 -21.29
CA PHE A 215 -24.19 -13.80 -20.03
C PHE A 215 -23.04 -13.21 -19.22
N ASP A 216 -23.34 -12.24 -18.36
CA ASP A 216 -22.38 -11.85 -17.34
C ASP A 216 -22.06 -13.04 -16.43
N VAL A 217 -20.82 -13.05 -15.95
CA VAL A 217 -20.33 -13.93 -14.90
C VAL A 217 -20.18 -13.09 -13.61
N GLU A 218 -19.69 -13.63 -12.49
CA GLU A 218 -19.63 -12.81 -11.26
C GLU A 218 -18.60 -11.68 -11.36
N ALA A 219 -18.94 -10.50 -10.84
CA ALA A 219 -18.02 -9.36 -10.75
C ALA A 219 -17.25 -9.43 -9.41
N GLU A 220 -15.91 -9.33 -9.46
CA GLU A 220 -15.06 -9.49 -8.27
C GLU A 220 -14.81 -8.20 -7.47
N THR A 221 -15.81 -7.32 -7.43
CA THR A 221 -15.78 -6.04 -6.72
C THR A 221 -15.98 -6.19 -5.20
N SER A 222 -15.72 -5.13 -4.45
CA SER A 222 -16.13 -4.98 -3.04
C SER A 222 -17.52 -4.32 -2.89
N TYR A 223 -17.92 -3.48 -3.85
CA TYR A 223 -19.14 -2.68 -3.87
C TYR A 223 -20.22 -3.28 -4.81
N THR A 224 -21.50 -2.94 -4.55
CA THR A 224 -22.61 -3.20 -5.49
C THR A 224 -22.68 -2.04 -6.51
N ALA A 225 -22.66 -2.32 -7.81
CA ALA A 225 -23.01 -1.34 -8.83
C ALA A 225 -24.53 -1.26 -8.99
N ILE A 226 -25.09 -0.04 -8.90
CA ILE A 226 -26.53 0.23 -8.98
C ILE A 226 -26.82 1.42 -9.90
N THR A 227 -27.91 1.41 -10.65
CA THR A 227 -28.37 2.58 -11.44
C THR A 227 -29.67 3.15 -10.92
N ALA A 228 -29.85 4.47 -11.00
CA ALA A 228 -31.13 5.11 -10.69
C ALA A 228 -32.21 4.72 -11.72
N ALA A 229 -33.27 4.02 -11.31
CA ALA A 229 -34.29 3.48 -12.23
C ALA A 229 -35.16 4.59 -12.87
N LYS A 230 -35.25 5.71 -12.17
CA LYS A 230 -35.93 6.97 -12.48
C LYS A 230 -35.05 8.13 -11.99
N ALA A 231 -35.47 9.39 -12.18
CA ALA A 231 -34.88 10.46 -11.39
C ALA A 231 -35.26 10.24 -9.92
N THR A 232 -34.28 10.29 -9.01
CA THR A 232 -34.50 9.98 -7.59
C THR A 232 -33.66 10.87 -6.68
N SER A 233 -34.15 11.09 -5.46
CA SER A 233 -33.47 11.88 -4.44
C SER A 233 -32.31 11.10 -3.82
N LEU A 234 -31.24 11.82 -3.48
CA LEU A 234 -30.23 11.37 -2.54
C LEU A 234 -30.52 11.97 -1.16
N TYR A 235 -30.25 11.17 -0.14
CA TYR A 235 -30.61 11.44 1.25
C TYR A 235 -29.37 11.54 2.13
N ASP A 236 -29.48 12.26 3.23
CA ASP A 236 -28.49 12.33 4.30
C ASP A 236 -28.73 11.26 5.40
N ALA A 237 -27.86 11.27 6.41
CA ALA A 237 -27.93 10.40 7.59
C ALA A 237 -29.28 10.44 8.34
N THR A 238 -30.02 11.54 8.25
CA THR A 238 -31.30 11.77 8.96
C THR A 238 -32.53 11.28 8.19
N GLY A 239 -32.32 10.69 7.00
CA GLY A 239 -33.41 10.32 6.10
C GLY A 239 -34.08 11.51 5.43
N LYS A 240 -33.41 12.67 5.38
CA LYS A 240 -33.86 13.86 4.64
C LYS A 240 -33.22 13.90 3.26
N ALA A 241 -33.98 14.30 2.24
CA ALA A 241 -33.45 14.52 0.89
C ALA A 241 -32.56 15.78 0.84
N VAL A 242 -31.39 15.66 0.23
CA VAL A 242 -30.36 16.74 0.15
C VAL A 242 -29.89 17.04 -1.27
N SER A 243 -30.00 16.09 -2.20
CA SER A 243 -29.73 16.29 -3.62
C SER A 243 -30.51 15.27 -4.46
N SER A 244 -30.25 15.15 -5.76
CA SER A 244 -30.90 14.15 -6.61
C SER A 244 -30.01 13.71 -7.78
N VAL A 245 -30.32 12.54 -8.34
CA VAL A 245 -29.64 11.96 -9.49
C VAL A 245 -30.63 11.65 -10.60
N ARG A 246 -30.19 11.84 -11.85
CA ARG A 246 -30.98 11.54 -13.05
C ARG A 246 -31.13 10.03 -13.27
N LYS A 247 -32.17 9.63 -13.99
CA LYS A 247 -32.36 8.25 -14.46
C LYS A 247 -31.10 7.73 -15.18
N ASN A 248 -30.79 6.45 -14.98
CA ASN A 248 -29.61 5.74 -15.46
C ASN A 248 -28.26 6.29 -14.94
N HIS A 249 -28.25 7.14 -13.90
CA HIS A 249 -27.00 7.49 -13.21
C HIS A 249 -26.48 6.26 -12.44
N LEU A 250 -25.23 5.87 -12.72
CA LEU A 250 -24.53 4.75 -12.09
C LEU A 250 -23.89 5.20 -10.77
N MET A 251 -24.12 4.43 -9.70
CA MET A 251 -23.60 4.66 -8.36
C MET A 251 -22.99 3.36 -7.81
N GLN A 252 -22.09 3.48 -6.84
CA GLN A 252 -21.52 2.33 -6.14
C GLN A 252 -22.14 2.25 -4.74
N GLY A 253 -23.10 1.36 -4.57
CA GLY A 253 -23.69 1.00 -3.28
C GLY A 253 -22.69 0.18 -2.47
N ILE A 254 -22.04 0.81 -1.50
CA ILE A 254 -21.02 0.19 -0.65
C ILE A 254 -21.62 -0.59 0.52
N GLU A 255 -22.82 -0.21 1.00
CA GLU A 255 -23.54 -0.88 2.10
C GLU A 255 -25.05 -0.69 2.01
N ARG A 256 -25.82 -1.48 2.76
CA ARG A 256 -27.26 -1.30 2.98
C ARG A 256 -27.56 -0.89 4.43
N ILE A 257 -28.50 0.03 4.61
CA ILE A 257 -28.92 0.55 5.92
C ILE A 257 -30.41 0.88 5.90
N TYR A 258 -31.13 0.63 7.00
CA TYR A 258 -32.43 1.25 7.23
C TYR A 258 -32.25 2.62 7.87
N LEU A 259 -32.83 3.65 7.24
CA LEU A 259 -32.96 4.98 7.82
C LEU A 259 -34.44 5.26 8.08
N TRP A 260 -34.76 5.93 9.18
CA TRP A 260 -36.08 6.50 9.36
C TRP A 260 -36.23 7.70 8.42
N VAL A 261 -37.29 7.75 7.61
CA VAL A 261 -37.58 8.87 6.72
C VAL A 261 -38.70 9.71 7.36
N PRO A 262 -38.42 10.89 7.92
CA PRO A 262 -39.41 11.64 8.69
C PRO A 262 -40.63 12.07 7.86
N ALA A 263 -40.45 12.30 6.55
CA ALA A 263 -41.53 12.66 5.63
C ALA A 263 -42.48 11.50 5.32
N ASP A 264 -41.99 10.26 5.34
CA ASP A 264 -42.77 9.04 5.08
C ASP A 264 -43.24 8.37 6.38
N ASN A 265 -42.76 8.86 7.55
CA ASN A 265 -43.00 8.33 8.90
C ASN A 265 -42.75 6.81 9.04
N GLN A 266 -41.73 6.29 8.33
CA GLN A 266 -41.38 4.87 8.32
C GLN A 266 -39.87 4.65 8.12
N ALA A 267 -39.40 3.45 8.45
CA ALA A 267 -38.03 3.02 8.14
C ALA A 267 -37.94 2.47 6.72
N GLU A 268 -37.08 3.07 5.90
CA GLU A 268 -36.85 2.71 4.50
C GLU A 268 -35.45 2.13 4.31
N LEU A 269 -35.30 1.22 3.33
CA LEU A 269 -34.01 0.59 3.04
C LEU A 269 -33.23 1.40 1.99
N PHE A 270 -32.01 1.80 2.33
CA PHE A 270 -31.09 2.57 1.49
C PHE A 270 -29.83 1.79 1.16
N TYR A 271 -29.22 2.12 0.03
CA TYR A 271 -27.78 1.98 -0.17
C TYR A 271 -27.07 3.22 0.35
N ARG A 272 -25.98 3.04 1.10
CA ARG A 272 -24.92 4.06 1.21
C ARG A 272 -24.13 4.04 -0.10
N ILE A 273 -23.94 5.19 -0.73
CA ILE A 273 -23.15 5.30 -1.97
C ILE A 273 -21.77 5.90 -1.70
N SER A 274 -20.76 5.46 -2.45
CA SER A 274 -19.47 6.18 -2.47
C SER A 274 -19.54 7.37 -3.43
N ASP A 275 -19.29 8.56 -2.90
CA ASP A 275 -19.01 9.76 -3.68
C ASP A 275 -17.56 10.17 -3.40
N THR A 276 -16.79 10.48 -4.44
CA THR A 276 -15.38 10.89 -4.33
C THR A 276 -15.20 12.40 -4.19
N GLN A 277 -16.27 13.19 -4.35
CA GLN A 277 -16.25 14.65 -4.24
C GLN A 277 -16.87 15.14 -2.93
N ASN A 278 -17.87 14.43 -2.40
CA ASN A 278 -18.55 14.82 -1.17
C ASN A 278 -17.92 14.19 0.09
N SER A 279 -17.51 15.04 1.04
CA SER A 279 -17.03 14.60 2.36
C SER A 279 -18.13 14.06 3.28
N ILE A 280 -19.38 14.01 2.81
CA ILE A 280 -20.57 13.64 3.60
C ILE A 280 -21.18 12.38 2.94
N PRO A 281 -21.48 11.32 3.71
CA PRO A 281 -22.16 10.13 3.21
C PRO A 281 -23.52 10.45 2.60
N LEU A 282 -23.78 9.87 1.41
CA LEU A 282 -25.05 9.99 0.70
C LEU A 282 -25.75 8.63 0.59
N TYR A 283 -27.08 8.67 0.54
CA TYR A 283 -27.95 7.50 0.55
C TYR A 283 -28.97 7.53 -0.59
N VAL A 284 -29.30 6.36 -1.15
CA VAL A 284 -30.37 6.22 -2.16
C VAL A 284 -31.28 5.03 -1.83
N LYS A 285 -32.61 5.20 -1.92
CA LYS A 285 -33.58 4.13 -1.61
C LYS A 285 -33.36 2.93 -2.53
N VAL A 286 -33.32 1.72 -1.95
CA VAL A 286 -33.19 0.44 -2.68
C VAL A 286 -34.36 0.21 -3.66
N ALA A 287 -35.54 0.76 -3.34
CA ALA A 287 -36.72 0.71 -4.19
C ALA A 287 -36.60 1.54 -5.49
N ASP A 288 -35.71 2.54 -5.54
CA ASP A 288 -35.61 3.50 -6.63
C ASP A 288 -34.42 3.25 -7.58
N VAL A 289 -33.67 2.19 -7.34
CA VAL A 289 -32.50 1.77 -8.13
C VAL A 289 -32.70 0.42 -8.82
N ARG A 290 -31.80 0.04 -9.72
CA ARG A 290 -31.62 -1.31 -10.25
C ARG A 290 -30.25 -1.83 -9.85
N TYR A 291 -30.13 -3.12 -9.54
CA TYR A 291 -28.83 -3.80 -9.46
C TYR A 291 -28.24 -3.98 -10.88
N GLU A 292 -26.95 -3.68 -11.04
CA GLU A 292 -26.19 -3.98 -12.26
C GLU A 292 -25.18 -5.12 -12.02
N TYR A 293 -24.22 -4.94 -11.10
CA TYR A 293 -23.18 -5.95 -10.80
C TYR A 293 -22.64 -5.88 -9.36
N GLY A 294 -21.77 -6.84 -8.98
CA GLY A 294 -21.05 -6.86 -7.68
C GLY A 294 -21.67 -7.77 -6.60
N PRO A 295 -21.01 -7.91 -5.43
CA PRO A 295 -21.50 -8.72 -4.31
C PRO A 295 -22.71 -8.08 -3.59
N SER A 296 -23.37 -8.89 -2.73
CA SER A 296 -24.26 -8.37 -1.70
C SER A 296 -23.44 -7.74 -0.58
N VAL A 297 -23.48 -6.43 -0.49
CA VAL A 297 -22.91 -5.67 0.62
C VAL A 297 -23.67 -5.87 1.94
N LYS A 298 -23.00 -5.57 3.06
CA LYS A 298 -23.52 -5.75 4.43
C LYS A 298 -24.81 -4.95 4.64
N LEU A 299 -25.74 -5.51 5.43
CA LEU A 299 -26.85 -4.78 6.04
C LEU A 299 -26.40 -4.30 7.43
N TYR A 300 -26.53 -3.00 7.71
CA TYR A 300 -26.05 -2.40 8.96
C TYR A 300 -26.94 -2.70 10.17
N ASN A 301 -28.24 -2.48 10.01
CA ASN A 301 -29.26 -2.50 11.06
C ASN A 301 -30.60 -3.06 10.51
N SER A 302 -31.63 -3.16 11.35
CA SER A 302 -33.00 -3.46 10.94
C SER A 302 -33.89 -2.20 10.89
N ALA A 303 -35.06 -2.34 10.27
CA ALA A 303 -36.11 -1.31 10.27
C ALA A 303 -36.56 -0.91 11.69
N LYS A 304 -36.55 -1.85 12.63
CA LYS A 304 -36.89 -1.60 14.04
C LYS A 304 -35.81 -0.75 14.71
N ASP A 305 -34.54 -1.06 14.49
CA ASP A 305 -33.42 -0.30 15.06
C ASP A 305 -33.43 1.14 14.53
N ALA A 306 -33.71 1.34 13.24
CA ALA A 306 -33.85 2.67 12.66
C ALA A 306 -34.95 3.52 13.34
N GLN A 307 -36.09 2.92 13.64
CA GLN A 307 -37.17 3.55 14.40
C GLN A 307 -36.78 3.82 15.87
N THR A 308 -36.10 2.87 16.52
CA THR A 308 -35.63 3.03 17.90
C THR A 308 -34.57 4.14 18.02
N THR A 309 -33.59 4.18 17.11
CA THR A 309 -32.58 5.25 17.05
C THR A 309 -33.20 6.62 16.72
N PHE A 310 -34.19 6.71 15.83
CA PHE A 310 -34.89 7.98 15.57
C PHE A 310 -35.59 8.55 16.83
N ASN A 311 -36.17 7.67 17.65
CA ASN A 311 -36.83 8.05 18.90
C ASN A 311 -35.86 8.20 20.09
N LYS A 312 -34.58 7.82 19.97
CA LYS A 312 -33.57 7.90 21.04
C LYS A 312 -33.04 9.33 21.18
N LYS A 313 -32.98 9.83 22.42
CA LYS A 313 -32.28 11.08 22.75
C LYS A 313 -30.78 10.93 22.46
N ALA A 314 -30.20 11.94 21.80
CA ALA A 314 -28.79 11.98 21.44
C ALA A 314 -27.84 11.79 22.63
N ASP A 315 -27.06 10.71 22.60
CA ASP A 315 -25.99 10.36 23.52
C ASP A 315 -24.68 10.26 22.73
N LYS A 316 -23.69 11.07 23.12
CA LYS A 316 -22.39 11.23 22.45
C LYS A 316 -21.25 10.45 23.11
N THR A 317 -21.52 9.70 24.18
CA THR A 317 -20.50 9.12 25.07
C THR A 317 -19.52 8.22 24.30
N GLU A 318 -20.03 7.35 23.45
CA GLU A 318 -19.22 6.45 22.60
C GLU A 318 -18.43 7.21 21.53
N LEU A 319 -19.06 8.20 20.87
CA LEU A 319 -18.43 9.03 19.85
C LEU A 319 -17.23 9.81 20.41
N GLU A 320 -17.38 10.40 21.60
CA GLU A 320 -16.27 11.11 22.25
C GLU A 320 -15.12 10.18 22.66
N GLN A 321 -15.42 8.97 23.13
CA GLN A 321 -14.39 7.98 23.44
C GLN A 321 -13.65 7.54 22.19
N LEU A 322 -14.38 7.25 21.10
CA LEU A 322 -13.78 6.85 19.82
C LEU A 322 -12.95 7.96 19.18
N ILE A 323 -13.38 9.23 19.28
CA ILE A 323 -12.59 10.39 18.84
C ILE A 323 -11.27 10.47 19.61
N LYS A 324 -11.29 10.33 20.94
CA LYS A 324 -10.09 10.33 21.79
C LYS A 324 -9.14 9.18 21.40
N SER A 325 -9.67 7.99 21.16
CA SER A 325 -8.90 6.84 20.64
C SER A 325 -8.31 7.11 19.26
N ALA A 326 -9.09 7.62 18.31
CA ALA A 326 -8.66 7.92 16.97
C ALA A 326 -7.56 9.01 16.91
N ASP A 327 -7.69 10.09 17.69
CA ASP A 327 -6.63 11.12 17.77
C ASP A 327 -5.30 10.54 18.25
N SER A 328 -5.31 9.63 19.24
CA SER A 328 -4.10 8.95 19.68
C SER A 328 -3.45 8.10 18.58
N VAL A 329 -4.27 7.42 17.76
CA VAL A 329 -3.81 6.51 16.70
C VAL A 329 -3.04 7.26 15.61
N ARG A 330 -3.29 8.56 15.40
CA ARG A 330 -2.52 9.41 14.48
C ARG A 330 -1.02 9.51 14.80
N SER A 331 -0.64 9.23 16.06
CA SER A 331 0.77 9.16 16.48
C SER A 331 1.42 7.78 16.26
N THR A 332 0.65 6.77 15.87
CA THR A 332 1.11 5.37 15.81
C THR A 332 1.47 4.92 14.39
N ALA A 333 2.34 3.92 14.29
CA ALA A 333 2.67 3.26 13.03
C ALA A 333 1.45 2.77 12.23
N LYS A 334 0.32 2.45 12.89
CA LYS A 334 -0.94 2.06 12.21
C LYS A 334 -1.44 3.16 11.28
N TYR A 335 -1.42 4.41 11.75
CA TYR A 335 -1.75 5.57 10.91
C TYR A 335 -0.56 5.97 10.03
N LEU A 336 0.61 6.24 10.64
CA LEU A 336 1.75 6.85 9.96
C LEU A 336 2.19 6.05 8.73
N ASN A 337 2.22 4.71 8.84
CA ASN A 337 2.75 3.81 7.81
C ASN A 337 1.63 3.25 6.91
N SER A 338 0.38 3.73 7.05
CA SER A 338 -0.70 3.48 6.08
C SER A 338 -0.46 4.27 4.79
N THR A 339 -1.03 3.80 3.67
CA THR A 339 -1.02 4.56 2.41
C THR A 339 -1.84 5.85 2.53
N TYR A 340 -1.58 6.82 1.65
CA TYR A 340 -2.27 8.13 1.68
C TYR A 340 -3.80 8.01 1.67
N HIS A 341 -4.38 7.06 0.91
CA HIS A 341 -5.82 6.88 0.82
C HIS A 341 -6.45 6.53 2.18
N TYR A 342 -5.94 5.51 2.88
CA TYR A 342 -6.48 5.12 4.19
C TYR A 342 -6.30 6.23 5.24
N ARG A 343 -5.19 6.99 5.19
CA ARG A 343 -4.99 8.16 6.06
C ARG A 343 -6.01 9.27 5.76
N ALA A 344 -6.30 9.54 4.48
CA ALA A 344 -7.24 10.57 4.06
C ALA A 344 -8.70 10.22 4.39
N ASN A 345 -9.12 8.95 4.22
CA ASN A 345 -10.44 8.49 4.63
C ASN A 345 -10.59 8.61 6.15
N PHE A 346 -9.60 8.13 6.92
CA PHE A 346 -9.57 8.20 8.37
C PHE A 346 -9.65 9.64 8.91
N ASP A 347 -8.83 10.55 8.39
CA ASP A 347 -8.87 11.97 8.79
C ASP A 347 -10.21 12.62 8.42
N SER A 348 -10.86 12.19 7.33
CA SER A 348 -12.20 12.66 6.93
C SER A 348 -13.30 12.13 7.85
N ALA A 349 -13.27 10.84 8.21
CA ALA A 349 -14.21 10.25 9.16
C ALA A 349 -14.03 10.85 10.57
N LEU A 350 -12.79 11.12 10.99
CA LEU A 350 -12.48 11.79 12.26
C LEU A 350 -12.96 13.25 12.27
N LYS A 351 -12.91 13.94 11.12
CA LYS A 351 -13.49 15.29 10.96
C LYS A 351 -15.02 15.24 11.11
N LEU A 352 -15.71 14.32 10.42
CA LEU A 352 -17.16 14.12 10.56
C LEU A 352 -17.56 13.80 12.01
N ALA A 353 -16.82 12.89 12.65
CA ALA A 353 -17.04 12.54 14.05
C ALA A 353 -16.95 13.75 14.98
N LYS A 354 -15.92 14.60 14.82
CA LYS A 354 -15.78 15.84 15.59
C LYS A 354 -16.90 16.84 15.30
N GLN A 355 -17.40 16.91 14.07
CA GLN A 355 -18.55 17.75 13.71
C GLN A 355 -19.84 17.26 14.38
N ALA A 356 -20.16 15.96 14.35
CA ALA A 356 -21.32 15.37 15.02
C ALA A 356 -21.23 15.48 16.56
N ALA A 357 -20.03 15.37 17.13
CA ALA A 357 -19.79 15.59 18.55
C ALA A 357 -20.04 17.05 18.97
N GLN A 358 -19.81 18.03 18.09
CA GLN A 358 -20.01 19.46 18.38
C GLN A 358 -21.44 19.95 18.05
N ALA A 359 -22.05 19.44 16.98
CA ALA A 359 -23.38 19.87 16.51
C ALA A 359 -24.53 19.37 17.41
N LYS A 360 -25.74 19.90 17.20
CA LYS A 360 -26.98 19.41 17.82
C LYS A 360 -27.56 18.20 17.04
N SER A 361 -26.69 17.23 16.74
CA SER A 361 -27.00 16.03 15.96
C SER A 361 -27.98 15.09 16.66
N SER A 362 -28.78 14.40 15.85
CA SER A 362 -29.62 13.26 16.25
C SER A 362 -28.78 12.05 16.65
N GLN A 363 -29.40 11.06 17.29
CA GLN A 363 -28.72 9.79 17.57
C GLN A 363 -28.28 9.08 16.28
N MET A 364 -29.06 9.15 15.20
CA MET A 364 -28.73 8.49 13.94
C MET A 364 -27.42 9.03 13.32
N GLU A 365 -27.22 10.34 13.36
CA GLU A 365 -25.95 10.96 12.95
C GLU A 365 -24.78 10.53 13.85
N ILE A 366 -25.01 10.39 15.16
CA ILE A 366 -23.98 9.96 16.12
C ILE A 366 -23.61 8.49 15.91
N ASP A 367 -24.59 7.59 15.83
CA ASP A 367 -24.40 6.15 15.58
C ASP A 367 -23.62 5.93 14.28
N GLN A 368 -23.95 6.68 13.22
CA GLN A 368 -23.22 6.64 11.96
C GLN A 368 -21.80 7.23 12.07
N ALA A 369 -21.63 8.36 12.77
CA ALA A 369 -20.31 8.98 12.97
C ALA A 369 -19.34 8.09 13.78
N VAL A 370 -19.86 7.39 14.81
CA VAL A 370 -19.14 6.32 15.51
C VAL A 370 -18.71 5.26 14.50
N TRP A 371 -19.68 4.76 13.73
CA TRP A 371 -19.45 3.63 12.84
C TRP A 371 -18.44 3.92 11.71
N PHE A 372 -18.52 5.10 11.06
CA PHE A 372 -17.56 5.51 10.02
C PHE A 372 -16.15 5.60 10.57
N LEU A 373 -15.98 6.30 11.70
CA LEU A 373 -14.67 6.46 12.32
C LEU A 373 -14.09 5.10 12.72
N GLN A 374 -14.93 4.16 13.18
CA GLN A 374 -14.47 2.83 13.54
C GLN A 374 -14.12 1.96 12.33
N GLN A 375 -14.80 2.11 11.18
CA GLN A 375 -14.38 1.43 9.95
C GLN A 375 -13.03 1.95 9.48
N GLU A 376 -12.87 3.27 9.28
CA GLU A 376 -11.61 3.79 8.76
C GLU A 376 -10.44 3.58 9.74
N LEU A 377 -10.70 3.61 11.05
CA LEU A 377 -9.74 3.21 12.09
C LEU A 377 -9.29 1.75 11.94
N ASN A 378 -10.19 0.86 11.51
CA ASN A 378 -9.88 -0.54 11.22
C ASN A 378 -9.17 -0.71 9.87
N SER A 379 -9.54 0.07 8.86
CA SER A 379 -8.95 0.08 7.51
C SER A 379 -7.51 0.56 7.45
N LEU A 380 -6.99 1.25 8.48
CA LEU A 380 -5.57 1.63 8.58
C LEU A 380 -4.65 0.39 8.57
N GLN A 381 -3.86 0.22 7.51
CA GLN A 381 -2.99 -0.96 7.26
C GLN A 381 -1.54 -0.80 7.74
N GLY A 382 -1.20 0.34 8.34
CA GLY A 382 0.18 0.70 8.67
C GLY A 382 0.85 -0.26 9.64
N ASN A 383 2.11 -0.60 9.36
CA ASN A 383 2.92 -1.52 10.14
C ASN A 383 4.35 -0.97 10.26
N GLN A 384 5.03 -1.29 11.37
CA GLN A 384 6.49 -1.12 11.46
C GLN A 384 7.19 -2.22 10.67
N ILE A 385 8.30 -1.87 10.04
CA ILE A 385 9.23 -2.80 9.41
C ILE A 385 9.90 -3.62 10.50
N THR A 386 9.81 -4.95 10.40
CA THR A 386 10.59 -5.84 11.27
C THR A 386 12.06 -5.74 10.87
N VAL A 387 12.94 -5.45 11.84
CA VAL A 387 14.39 -5.27 11.62
C VAL A 387 15.21 -6.14 12.58
N ASN A 388 16.42 -6.50 12.18
CA ASN A 388 17.30 -7.31 13.03
C ASN A 388 17.87 -6.51 14.22
N SER A 389 18.12 -5.22 14.04
CA SER A 389 18.71 -4.33 15.05
C SER A 389 18.16 -2.90 14.96
N TYR A 390 18.42 -2.09 15.98
CA TYR A 390 18.32 -0.62 15.89
C TYR A 390 19.70 0.05 15.73
N ASP A 391 20.78 -0.70 15.98
CA ASP A 391 22.15 -0.19 15.99
C ASP A 391 22.89 -0.43 14.67
N HIS A 392 22.33 -1.28 13.79
CA HIS A 392 22.77 -1.50 12.42
C HIS A 392 21.56 -1.90 11.56
N PHE A 393 21.33 -1.19 10.45
CA PHE A 393 20.31 -1.59 9.47
C PHE A 393 20.98 -2.02 8.17
N THR A 394 20.62 -3.20 7.67
CA THR A 394 20.98 -3.61 6.31
C THR A 394 20.45 -2.59 5.30
N ASN A 395 21.09 -2.49 4.13
CA ASN A 395 20.63 -1.58 3.06
C ASN A 395 19.15 -1.77 2.70
N ASP A 396 18.65 -3.00 2.81
CA ASP A 396 17.29 -3.36 2.46
C ASP A 396 16.28 -2.90 3.52
N GLU A 397 16.63 -2.98 4.81
CA GLU A 397 15.85 -2.39 5.91
C GLU A 397 15.91 -0.86 5.85
N ALA A 398 17.11 -0.28 5.70
CA ALA A 398 17.33 1.15 5.56
C ALA A 398 16.52 1.77 4.40
N LYS A 399 16.49 1.11 3.24
CA LYS A 399 15.69 1.52 2.07
C LYS A 399 14.18 1.45 2.35
N LYS A 400 13.70 0.40 3.03
CA LYS A 400 12.28 0.29 3.42
C LYS A 400 11.89 1.41 4.40
N ILE A 401 12.74 1.69 5.39
CA ILE A 401 12.52 2.74 6.40
C ILE A 401 12.51 4.13 5.76
N THR A 402 13.51 4.46 4.94
CA THR A 402 13.58 5.76 4.25
C THR A 402 12.41 5.98 3.29
N GLN A 403 11.96 4.96 2.56
CA GLN A 403 10.78 5.06 1.71
C GLN A 403 9.50 5.30 2.53
N MET A 404 9.33 4.57 3.64
CA MET A 404 8.18 4.69 4.54
C MET A 404 8.11 6.08 5.19
N ALA A 405 9.21 6.56 5.76
CA ALA A 405 9.30 7.90 6.34
C ALA A 405 9.16 9.01 5.28
N THR A 406 9.72 8.84 4.08
CA THR A 406 9.50 9.78 2.96
C THR A 406 8.02 9.86 2.58
N ASN A 407 7.32 8.73 2.47
CA ASN A 407 5.88 8.67 2.13
C ASN A 407 4.95 9.22 3.23
N LEU A 408 5.46 9.37 4.46
CA LEU A 408 4.78 10.07 5.54
C LEU A 408 4.93 11.59 5.40
N TYR A 409 6.17 12.07 5.22
CA TYR A 409 6.46 13.51 5.27
C TYR A 409 6.31 14.24 3.93
N SER A 410 6.46 13.58 2.79
CA SER A 410 6.30 14.21 1.47
C SER A 410 4.91 14.83 1.32
N ALA A 411 3.84 14.11 1.66
CA ALA A 411 2.46 14.62 1.64
C ALA A 411 2.19 15.81 2.57
N LYS A 412 3.05 16.05 3.58
CA LYS A 412 2.95 17.22 4.48
C LYS A 412 3.65 18.46 3.89
N TYR A 413 4.80 18.25 3.26
CA TYR A 413 5.75 19.31 2.88
C TYR A 413 5.81 19.61 1.38
N ASP A 414 5.55 18.63 0.49
CA ASP A 414 5.65 18.79 -0.96
C ASP A 414 4.47 19.61 -1.50
N LYS A 415 4.66 20.93 -1.50
CA LYS A 415 3.66 21.94 -1.84
C LYS A 415 4.33 23.06 -2.62
N SER A 416 3.78 23.42 -3.76
CA SER A 416 4.03 24.69 -4.43
C SER A 416 3.28 25.81 -3.70
N SER A 417 3.97 26.87 -3.31
CA SER A 417 3.33 28.14 -2.96
C SER A 417 2.89 28.88 -4.23
N LYS A 418 2.08 29.95 -4.07
CA LYS A 418 1.70 30.81 -5.20
C LYS A 418 2.86 31.68 -5.70
N ASP A 419 3.92 31.78 -4.91
CA ASP A 419 5.06 32.67 -5.06
C ASP A 419 6.24 31.94 -5.74
N GLY A 420 5.95 30.85 -6.46
CA GLY A 420 6.91 29.98 -7.13
C GLY A 420 7.70 29.03 -6.20
N LYS A 421 7.77 29.29 -4.90
CA LYS A 421 8.57 28.46 -3.98
C LYS A 421 7.97 27.08 -3.77
N ARG A 422 8.81 26.04 -3.70
CA ARG A 422 8.43 24.66 -3.39
C ARG A 422 9.22 24.17 -2.18
N THR A 423 8.52 23.81 -1.11
CA THR A 423 9.09 22.98 -0.05
C THR A 423 8.99 21.52 -0.46
N SER A 424 9.93 20.68 -0.04
CA SER A 424 9.93 19.24 -0.23
C SER A 424 10.60 18.55 0.97
N ALA A 425 10.34 17.25 1.17
CA ALA A 425 10.97 16.50 2.25
C ALA A 425 11.19 15.03 1.87
N ARG A 426 12.36 14.47 2.23
CA ARG A 426 12.70 13.05 2.12
C ARG A 426 13.45 12.57 3.35
N ALA A 427 13.27 11.31 3.71
CA ALA A 427 14.02 10.69 4.79
C ALA A 427 15.30 10.02 4.25
N LEU A 428 16.40 10.18 4.96
CA LEU A 428 17.72 9.64 4.62
C LEU A 428 18.26 8.83 5.81
N MET A 429 18.92 7.72 5.54
CA MET A 429 19.81 7.08 6.53
C MET A 429 21.21 7.65 6.35
N ILE A 430 21.83 8.05 7.47
CA ILE A 430 23.20 8.55 7.55
C ILE A 430 24.00 7.67 8.52
N ASN A 431 25.30 7.97 8.69
CA ASN A 431 26.19 7.26 9.62
C ASN A 431 26.15 5.74 9.39
N HIS A 432 26.44 5.30 8.15
CA HIS A 432 26.46 3.88 7.75
C HIS A 432 25.19 3.08 8.10
N ASN A 433 24.02 3.66 7.83
CA ASN A 433 22.72 3.10 8.18
C ASN A 433 22.52 2.87 9.69
N THR A 434 22.94 3.81 10.54
CA THR A 434 22.64 3.78 11.99
C THR A 434 21.69 4.89 12.45
N LYS A 435 21.52 5.96 11.65
CA LYS A 435 20.69 7.13 12.03
C LYS A 435 19.75 7.56 10.91
N LEU A 436 18.47 7.75 11.23
CA LEU A 436 17.44 8.26 10.32
C LEU A 436 17.24 9.77 10.52
N VAL A 437 17.27 10.54 9.44
CA VAL A 437 16.98 11.98 9.43
C VAL A 437 15.96 12.34 8.36
N LEU A 438 15.15 13.35 8.61
CA LEU A 438 14.32 14.03 7.62
C LEU A 438 15.11 15.21 7.05
N GLU A 439 15.44 15.16 5.76
CA GLU A 439 15.89 16.32 5.00
C GLU A 439 14.65 17.10 4.53
N ILE A 440 14.56 18.38 4.89
CA ILE A 440 13.57 19.32 4.36
C ILE A 440 14.32 20.31 3.47
N THR A 441 13.90 20.43 2.21
CA THR A 441 14.51 21.33 1.23
C THR A 441 13.47 22.36 0.77
N GLU A 442 13.75 23.63 1.06
CA GLU A 442 13.02 24.79 0.56
C GLU A 442 13.69 25.27 -0.73
N THR A 443 12.94 25.33 -1.81
CA THR A 443 13.46 25.72 -3.14
C THR A 443 12.71 26.91 -3.71
N GLY A 444 13.46 27.83 -4.29
CA GLY A 444 12.97 28.96 -5.09
C GLY A 444 13.24 28.74 -6.57
N TYR A 445 13.06 29.79 -7.36
CA TYR A 445 13.48 29.86 -8.75
C TYR A 445 14.16 31.20 -9.04
N THR A 446 15.15 31.19 -9.93
CA THR A 446 15.73 32.42 -10.48
C THR A 446 14.73 33.14 -11.39
N ALA A 447 14.97 34.42 -11.70
CA ALA A 447 14.20 35.14 -12.72
C ALA A 447 14.25 34.47 -14.12
N SER A 448 15.28 33.65 -14.37
CA SER A 448 15.46 32.82 -15.56
C SER A 448 14.83 31.42 -15.46
N GLY A 449 14.09 31.11 -14.39
CA GLY A 449 13.32 29.87 -14.23
C GLY A 449 14.12 28.65 -13.75
N TYR A 450 15.38 28.81 -13.32
CA TYR A 450 16.17 27.70 -12.75
C TYR A 450 15.84 27.53 -11.27
N GLN A 451 15.61 26.28 -10.83
CA GLN A 451 15.34 25.98 -9.42
C GLN A 451 16.58 26.25 -8.56
N THR A 452 16.40 26.96 -7.45
CA THR A 452 17.43 27.20 -6.42
C THR A 452 17.12 26.41 -5.17
N VAL A 453 18.15 25.93 -4.45
CA VAL A 453 17.98 25.56 -3.04
C VAL A 453 18.15 26.84 -2.22
N ASP A 454 17.07 27.30 -1.62
CA ASP A 454 17.02 28.53 -0.83
C ASP A 454 17.43 28.25 0.62
N LYS A 455 17.07 27.06 1.13
CA LYS A 455 17.35 26.61 2.50
C LYS A 455 17.16 25.11 2.60
N GLN A 456 17.96 24.46 3.45
CA GLN A 456 17.79 23.05 3.77
C GLN A 456 18.04 22.80 5.25
N THR A 457 17.25 21.90 5.85
CA THR A 457 17.40 21.51 7.25
C THR A 457 17.30 19.99 7.42
N TYR A 458 17.92 19.49 8.49
CA TYR A 458 17.90 18.09 8.87
C TYR A 458 17.27 17.95 10.26
N THR A 459 16.35 17.01 10.43
CA THR A 459 15.68 16.72 11.71
C THR A 459 15.76 15.24 12.02
N ASP A 460 16.23 14.88 13.21
CA ASP A 460 16.33 13.49 13.65
C ASP A 460 14.94 12.83 13.72
N LEU A 461 14.81 11.64 13.12
CA LEU A 461 13.59 10.85 13.16
C LEU A 461 13.74 9.67 14.10
N LYS A 462 12.67 9.37 14.85
CA LYS A 462 12.63 8.21 15.74
C LYS A 462 12.51 6.92 14.91
N LEU A 463 13.55 6.10 14.93
CA LEU A 463 13.56 4.78 14.29
C LEU A 463 12.41 3.88 14.78
N SER A 464 12.01 4.01 16.05
CA SER A 464 10.88 3.30 16.66
C SER A 464 9.54 3.48 15.95
N ASP A 465 9.36 4.59 15.23
CA ASP A 465 8.08 4.94 14.62
C ASP A 465 7.89 4.18 13.29
N PHE A 466 9.01 3.72 12.70
CA PHE A 466 9.08 3.03 11.41
C PHE A 466 9.53 1.56 11.53
N ALA A 467 10.29 1.21 12.57
CA ALA A 467 10.91 -0.09 12.74
C ALA A 467 10.59 -0.74 14.10
N LYS A 468 10.60 -2.08 14.14
CA LYS A 468 10.47 -2.91 15.34
C LYS A 468 11.46 -4.07 15.29
N LEU A 469 12.06 -4.43 16.43
CA LEU A 469 12.99 -5.56 16.49
C LEU A 469 12.31 -6.89 16.15
N ALA A 470 13.03 -7.75 15.43
CA ALA A 470 12.63 -9.11 15.12
C ALA A 470 12.57 -9.97 16.40
N PRO A 471 11.62 -10.92 16.52
CA PRO A 471 11.55 -11.83 17.66
C PRO A 471 12.88 -12.53 17.92
N LYS A 472 13.26 -12.66 19.20
CA LYS A 472 14.54 -13.26 19.62
C LYS A 472 14.65 -14.68 19.04
N ALA A 473 15.75 -14.95 18.34
CA ALA A 473 16.08 -16.30 17.90
C ALA A 473 16.57 -17.15 19.08
N SER A 474 16.26 -18.45 19.07
CA SER A 474 16.91 -19.41 19.95
C SER A 474 18.39 -19.50 19.59
N LYS A 475 19.28 -19.40 20.58
CA LYS A 475 20.71 -19.66 20.37
C LYS A 475 20.91 -21.15 20.11
N VAL A 476 21.65 -21.48 19.05
CA VAL A 476 22.08 -22.85 18.73
C VAL A 476 23.42 -23.12 19.42
N ASN A 477 24.35 -22.16 19.38
CA ASN A 477 25.59 -22.18 20.15
C ASN A 477 25.40 -21.43 21.47
N SER A 478 25.73 -22.06 22.60
CA SER A 478 25.65 -21.46 23.94
C SER A 478 26.74 -20.44 24.24
N SER A 479 27.88 -20.47 23.52
CA SER A 479 28.96 -19.48 23.63
C SER A 479 28.69 -18.19 22.83
N PHE A 480 27.66 -18.21 21.97
CA PHE A 480 27.35 -17.13 21.04
C PHE A 480 26.63 -15.96 21.71
N GLU A 481 27.11 -14.74 21.45
CA GLU A 481 26.44 -13.49 21.84
C GLU A 481 26.52 -12.47 20.69
N SER A 482 25.52 -11.60 20.56
CA SER A 482 25.45 -10.60 19.46
C SER A 482 24.98 -9.24 19.95
N SER A 483 25.53 -8.17 19.38
CA SER A 483 25.10 -6.79 19.64
C SER A 483 23.64 -6.53 19.29
N ASP A 484 23.02 -7.35 18.43
CA ASP A 484 21.61 -7.20 18.07
C ASP A 484 20.64 -7.75 19.14
N ASN A 485 21.18 -8.48 20.14
CA ASN A 485 20.41 -8.98 21.27
C ASN A 485 20.65 -8.09 22.49
N GLN A 486 19.64 -7.29 22.84
CA GLN A 486 19.70 -6.36 23.99
C GLN A 486 20.02 -7.04 25.34
N ILE A 487 19.73 -8.34 25.50
CA ILE A 487 20.09 -9.08 26.71
C ILE A 487 21.61 -9.34 26.72
N ASP A 488 22.19 -9.71 25.58
CA ASP A 488 23.62 -9.98 25.45
C ASP A 488 24.44 -8.68 25.59
N LEU A 489 23.95 -7.57 25.01
CA LEU A 489 24.52 -6.23 25.22
C LEU A 489 24.50 -5.75 26.68
N ALA A 490 23.53 -6.23 27.46
CA ALA A 490 23.39 -5.87 28.87
C ALA A 490 24.21 -6.78 29.80
N SER A 491 24.52 -8.02 29.39
CA SER A 491 25.35 -8.95 30.16
C SER A 491 26.84 -8.87 29.86
N ASP A 492 27.24 -8.55 28.62
CA ASP A 492 28.65 -8.46 28.22
C ASP A 492 29.08 -7.01 27.94
N ALA A 493 29.83 -6.44 28.88
CA ALA A 493 30.41 -5.09 28.78
C ALA A 493 31.48 -4.95 27.68
N THR A 494 32.15 -6.03 27.27
CA THR A 494 33.13 -6.04 26.17
C THR A 494 32.43 -6.04 24.81
N LEU A 495 31.39 -6.87 24.65
CA LEU A 495 30.49 -6.83 23.50
C LEU A 495 29.86 -5.44 23.35
N SER A 496 29.33 -4.90 24.46
CA SER A 496 28.73 -3.56 24.51
C SER A 496 29.73 -2.47 24.12
N LYS A 497 30.96 -2.50 24.67
CA LYS A 497 32.06 -1.60 24.28
C LYS A 497 32.35 -1.63 22.78
N TYR A 498 32.45 -2.82 22.18
CA TYR A 498 32.69 -2.95 20.75
C TYR A 498 31.47 -2.52 19.91
N ALA A 499 30.24 -2.75 20.39
CA ALA A 499 29.01 -2.30 19.75
C ALA A 499 28.83 -0.76 19.76
N GLN A 500 29.55 -0.02 20.62
CA GLN A 500 29.63 1.45 20.50
C GLN A 500 30.58 1.90 19.39
N LEU A 501 31.57 1.09 18.96
CA LEU A 501 32.51 1.49 17.90
C LEU A 501 31.83 1.68 16.54
N ILE A 502 30.76 0.94 16.25
CA ILE A 502 29.99 1.07 15.00
C ILE A 502 29.05 2.28 14.99
N LYS A 503 28.88 2.99 16.11
CA LYS A 503 27.99 4.15 16.27
C LYS A 503 28.76 5.46 16.14
N TYR A 504 29.26 5.72 14.94
CA TYR A 504 30.14 6.86 14.65
C TYR A 504 29.57 7.78 13.55
N ASP A 505 30.20 8.94 13.34
CA ASP A 505 29.79 9.93 12.34
C ASP A 505 30.82 9.96 11.19
N ASP A 506 30.40 9.54 9.99
CA ASP A 506 31.26 9.29 8.81
C ASP A 506 31.88 10.56 8.19
N ARG A 507 31.52 11.72 8.76
CA ARG A 507 31.99 13.06 8.42
C ARG A 507 33.10 13.55 9.36
N THR A 508 33.37 12.82 10.44
CA THR A 508 34.35 13.20 11.49
C THR A 508 35.22 12.06 12.00
N SER A 509 34.83 10.81 11.74
CA SER A 509 35.44 9.60 12.29
C SER A 509 35.24 8.40 11.34
N VAL A 510 36.12 7.39 11.38
CA VAL A 510 35.92 6.13 10.63
C VAL A 510 36.62 4.94 11.28
N LEU A 511 36.12 3.72 11.06
CA LEU A 511 36.73 2.50 11.61
C LEU A 511 37.90 2.00 10.75
N VAL A 512 39.07 1.85 11.37
CA VAL A 512 40.31 1.43 10.72
C VAL A 512 41.02 0.30 11.47
N ALA A 513 41.83 -0.46 10.73
CA ALA A 513 42.69 -1.49 11.27
C ALA A 513 43.77 -0.87 12.19
N LYS A 514 43.88 -1.34 13.42
CA LYS A 514 44.84 -0.88 14.45
C LYS A 514 46.25 -1.48 14.23
N THR A 515 46.27 -2.67 13.67
CA THR A 515 47.41 -3.49 13.22
C THR A 515 47.05 -4.10 11.87
N ASP A 516 47.95 -4.82 11.22
CA ASP A 516 47.56 -5.60 10.04
C ASP A 516 46.58 -6.70 10.47
N THR A 517 45.34 -6.60 10.02
CA THR A 517 44.19 -7.31 10.60
C THR A 517 43.71 -8.43 9.69
N PRO A 518 43.72 -9.70 10.12
CA PRO A 518 43.26 -10.81 9.29
C PRO A 518 41.75 -10.76 9.03
N ILE A 519 41.37 -11.10 7.80
CA ILE A 519 39.98 -11.26 7.38
C ILE A 519 39.53 -12.70 7.66
N TYR A 520 38.35 -12.85 8.27
CA TYR A 520 37.66 -14.12 8.52
C TYR A 520 36.38 -14.21 7.69
N GLN A 521 35.96 -15.41 7.31
CA GLN A 521 34.73 -15.63 6.55
C GLN A 521 33.93 -16.82 7.10
N ALA A 522 32.61 -16.78 6.92
CA ALA A 522 31.69 -17.86 7.23
C ALA A 522 31.12 -18.46 5.94
N ALA A 523 31.13 -19.79 5.83
CA ALA A 523 30.43 -20.48 4.75
C ALA A 523 28.91 -20.39 4.96
N ASN A 524 28.14 -20.22 3.87
CA ASN A 524 26.68 -20.22 3.87
C ASN A 524 26.01 -19.26 4.89
N LEU A 525 26.65 -18.14 5.22
CA LEU A 525 26.12 -17.18 6.19
C LEU A 525 24.75 -16.64 5.75
N THR A 526 23.73 -16.91 6.57
CA THR A 526 22.40 -16.31 6.45
C THR A 526 22.13 -15.41 7.65
N GLU A 527 21.17 -14.48 7.53
CA GLU A 527 20.71 -13.68 8.67
C GLU A 527 20.09 -14.54 9.80
N GLN A 528 19.60 -15.75 9.50
CA GLN A 528 19.15 -16.68 10.54
C GLN A 528 20.34 -17.32 11.29
N ALA A 529 21.37 -17.76 10.56
CA ALA A 529 22.61 -18.27 11.15
C ALA A 529 23.29 -17.20 12.02
N LEU A 530 23.41 -15.98 11.49
CA LEU A 530 23.98 -14.83 12.20
C LEU A 530 23.24 -14.51 13.51
N ARG A 531 21.92 -14.73 13.57
CA ARG A 531 21.11 -14.44 14.78
C ARG A 531 21.03 -15.59 15.79
N SER A 532 21.41 -16.81 15.37
CA SER A 532 21.36 -18.02 16.22
C SER A 532 22.74 -18.51 16.68
N GLY A 533 23.82 -18.03 16.05
CA GLY A 533 25.18 -18.55 16.27
C GLY A 533 25.48 -19.83 15.49
N ASP A 534 24.64 -20.20 14.52
CA ASP A 534 24.76 -21.40 13.69
C ASP A 534 25.72 -21.18 12.50
N PHE A 535 26.96 -20.77 12.81
CA PHE A 535 28.04 -20.58 11.82
C PHE A 535 29.42 -20.65 12.49
N SER A 536 30.46 -20.86 11.68
CA SER A 536 31.87 -20.85 12.12
C SER A 536 32.70 -19.91 11.25
N LEU A 537 33.76 -19.33 11.84
CA LEU A 537 34.64 -18.38 11.18
C LEU A 537 35.99 -19.00 10.80
N THR A 538 36.24 -19.12 9.51
CA THR A 538 37.54 -19.54 8.96
C THR A 538 38.42 -18.32 8.71
N LYS A 539 39.65 -18.31 9.24
CA LYS A 539 40.65 -17.29 8.92
C LYS A 539 41.07 -17.41 7.46
N THR A 540 40.97 -16.34 6.69
CA THR A 540 41.45 -16.30 5.29
C THR A 540 42.93 -15.93 5.22
N GLY A 541 43.55 -16.13 4.05
CA GLY A 541 44.88 -15.59 3.75
C GLY A 541 44.92 -14.09 3.44
N LYS A 542 43.81 -13.34 3.65
CA LYS A 542 43.73 -11.90 3.36
C LYS A 542 43.84 -11.06 4.63
N MET A 543 44.46 -9.89 4.49
CA MET A 543 44.72 -8.93 5.56
C MET A 543 44.19 -7.54 5.17
N ILE A 544 43.85 -6.73 6.17
CA ILE A 544 43.64 -5.28 6.03
C ILE A 544 44.82 -4.58 6.68
N ASN A 545 45.57 -3.79 5.90
CA ASN A 545 46.78 -3.11 6.37
C ASN A 545 46.44 -2.11 7.49
N LYS A 546 47.34 -1.98 8.46
CA LYS A 546 47.26 -0.99 9.55
C LYS A 546 46.97 0.41 9.02
N GLY A 547 45.90 1.04 9.54
CA GLY A 547 45.45 2.38 9.15
C GLY A 547 44.44 2.42 8.00
N ASN A 548 44.27 1.34 7.24
CA ASN A 548 43.20 1.24 6.24
C ASN A 548 41.84 0.98 6.90
N ASN A 549 40.77 1.38 6.20
CA ASN A 549 39.42 1.21 6.70
C ASN A 549 39.02 -0.27 6.70
N ILE A 550 38.25 -0.71 7.69
CA ILE A 550 37.80 -2.11 7.78
C ILE A 550 36.59 -2.44 6.89
N GLY A 551 36.23 -1.55 5.97
CA GLY A 551 34.91 -1.46 5.36
C GLY A 551 34.05 -0.35 5.98
N TYR A 552 32.91 -0.05 5.35
CA TYR A 552 32.11 1.15 5.62
C TYR A 552 30.77 0.79 6.25
N LEU A 553 29.98 -0.06 5.60
CA LEU A 553 28.83 -0.70 6.23
C LEU A 553 29.29 -1.82 7.18
N VAL A 554 29.60 -1.45 8.41
CA VAL A 554 29.97 -2.40 9.47
C VAL A 554 28.71 -2.86 10.20
N GLY A 555 28.56 -4.19 10.28
CA GLY A 555 27.42 -4.89 10.86
C GLY A 555 27.54 -5.14 12.36
N PRO A 556 26.72 -6.04 12.93
CA PRO A 556 26.77 -6.38 14.34
C PRO A 556 28.13 -6.90 14.78
N VAL A 557 28.43 -6.67 16.05
CA VAL A 557 29.52 -7.34 16.75
C VAL A 557 29.00 -8.68 17.27
N VAL A 558 29.71 -9.75 16.97
CA VAL A 558 29.42 -11.10 17.44
C VAL A 558 30.56 -11.63 18.30
N LYS A 559 30.20 -12.42 19.31
CA LYS A 559 31.11 -13.19 20.15
C LYS A 559 30.97 -14.65 19.76
N LEU A 560 32.09 -15.28 19.41
CA LEU A 560 32.19 -16.70 19.09
C LEU A 560 33.41 -17.25 19.82
N ASP A 561 33.19 -18.26 20.67
CA ASP A 561 34.23 -18.98 21.39
C ASP A 561 35.20 -18.04 22.12
N GLY A 562 34.61 -17.11 22.88
CA GLY A 562 35.30 -16.08 23.66
C GLY A 562 35.93 -14.92 22.86
N ASN A 563 35.90 -14.97 21.53
CA ASN A 563 36.51 -13.98 20.64
C ASN A 563 35.44 -13.07 20.02
N TYR A 564 35.71 -11.76 19.95
CA TYR A 564 34.78 -10.74 19.42
C TYR A 564 35.16 -10.35 18.00
N TYR A 565 34.17 -10.30 17.11
CA TYR A 565 34.34 -9.97 15.70
C TYR A 565 33.26 -8.97 15.23
N LEU A 566 33.63 -7.99 14.40
CA LEU A 566 32.65 -7.18 13.68
C LEU A 566 32.32 -7.87 12.35
N LYS A 567 31.03 -7.99 12.00
CA LYS A 567 30.59 -8.27 10.63
C LYS A 567 30.89 -7.05 9.76
N VAL A 568 31.27 -7.26 8.50
CA VAL A 568 31.43 -6.20 7.50
C VAL A 568 30.63 -6.58 6.26
N GLU A 569 29.75 -5.69 5.82
CA GLU A 569 28.96 -5.87 4.60
C GLU A 569 29.82 -5.61 3.36
N ALA A 570 29.80 -6.57 2.44
CA ALA A 570 30.48 -6.51 1.16
C ALA A 570 29.79 -7.49 0.19
N LYS A 571 30.23 -7.51 -1.08
CA LYS A 571 29.78 -8.52 -2.08
C LYS A 571 29.96 -9.97 -1.59
N THR A 572 30.90 -10.19 -0.67
CA THR A 572 30.96 -11.38 0.17
C THR A 572 31.24 -10.91 1.59
N PRO A 573 30.25 -10.95 2.51
CA PRO A 573 30.44 -10.49 3.89
C PRO A 573 31.60 -11.19 4.57
N TYR A 574 32.27 -10.46 5.46
CA TYR A 574 33.45 -10.94 6.16
C TYR A 574 33.51 -10.40 7.58
N PHE A 575 34.47 -10.88 8.36
CA PHE A 575 34.61 -10.55 9.77
C PHE A 575 36.05 -10.15 10.11
N VAL A 576 36.20 -9.21 11.05
CA VAL A 576 37.50 -8.79 11.61
C VAL A 576 37.44 -8.79 13.14
N ARG A 577 38.54 -9.14 13.81
CA ARG A 577 38.61 -9.19 15.28
C ARG A 577 38.48 -7.78 15.88
N ALA A 578 37.56 -7.60 16.81
CA ALA A 578 37.21 -6.26 17.32
C ALA A 578 38.32 -5.57 18.14
N ASN A 579 39.25 -6.34 18.72
CA ASN A 579 40.45 -5.82 19.39
C ASN A 579 41.48 -5.20 18.42
N ASP A 580 41.42 -5.60 17.14
CA ASP A 580 42.38 -5.25 16.10
C ASP A 580 41.87 -4.04 15.27
N VAL A 581 40.76 -3.43 15.72
CA VAL A 581 40.10 -2.28 15.11
C VAL A 581 40.13 -1.09 16.06
N LYS A 582 40.18 0.14 15.52
CA LYS A 582 39.98 1.38 16.27
C LYS A 582 39.09 2.36 15.49
N LEU A 583 38.48 3.29 16.20
CA LEU A 583 37.88 4.48 15.60
C LEU A 583 38.97 5.55 15.39
N ASP A 584 39.08 6.05 14.17
CA ASP A 584 40.00 7.14 13.79
C ASP A 584 39.23 8.46 13.73
N ASN A 585 39.29 9.25 14.81
CA ASN A 585 38.59 10.53 14.95
C ASN A 585 39.31 11.65 14.17
N PHE A 586 39.28 11.53 12.83
CA PHE A 586 40.06 12.36 11.92
C PHE A 586 39.70 13.86 11.96
N ALA A 587 38.54 14.26 12.50
CA ALA A 587 38.16 15.67 12.62
C ALA A 587 39.18 16.56 13.36
N ASN A 588 40.03 15.98 14.20
CA ASN A 588 41.08 16.73 14.90
C ASN A 588 42.39 16.89 14.10
N SER A 589 42.57 16.17 12.99
CA SER A 589 43.77 16.22 12.15
C SER A 589 43.97 17.58 11.46
N ALA A 590 45.21 17.92 11.13
CA ALA A 590 45.54 19.16 10.43
C ALA A 590 44.99 19.14 8.98
N GLU A 591 45.01 17.96 8.36
CA GLU A 591 44.52 17.67 7.02
C GLU A 591 43.00 17.89 6.94
N PHE A 592 42.23 17.31 7.88
CA PHE A 592 40.78 17.57 7.95
C PHE A 592 40.50 19.06 8.12
N LYS A 593 41.15 19.73 9.08
CA LYS A 593 40.94 21.16 9.36
C LYS A 593 41.26 22.04 8.16
N LYS A 594 42.32 21.72 7.40
CA LYS A 594 42.67 22.36 6.12
C LYS A 594 41.54 22.19 5.09
N TYR A 595 41.11 20.95 4.84
CA TYR A 595 40.11 20.67 3.81
C TYR A 595 38.72 21.21 4.19
N ASP A 596 38.37 21.22 5.48
CA ASP A 596 37.13 21.75 6.06
C ASP A 596 37.08 23.28 5.99
N ALA A 597 38.20 23.96 6.27
CA ALA A 597 38.32 25.40 6.07
C ALA A 597 38.15 25.80 4.59
N LEU A 598 38.77 25.07 3.65
CA LEU A 598 38.58 25.28 2.20
C LEU A 598 37.12 25.06 1.78
N LEU A 599 36.48 24.00 2.28
CA LEU A 599 35.09 23.70 1.93
C LEU A 599 34.12 24.75 2.48
N LYS A 600 34.32 25.20 3.72
CA LYS A 600 33.53 26.29 4.34
C LYS A 600 33.75 27.62 3.64
N ALA A 601 34.97 27.92 3.19
CA ALA A 601 35.25 29.11 2.39
C ALA A 601 34.51 29.11 1.04
N ALA A 602 34.36 27.94 0.39
CA ALA A 602 33.59 27.79 -0.85
C ALA A 602 32.06 27.82 -0.65
N LEU A 603 31.58 27.47 0.54
CA LEU A 603 30.16 27.57 0.93
C LEU A 603 29.75 28.99 1.36
N ASN A 604 30.65 29.72 2.02
CA ASN A 604 30.40 31.08 2.47
C ASN A 604 30.13 32.03 1.28
N ASN A 605 29.04 32.81 1.38
CA ASN A 605 28.59 33.76 0.35
C ASN A 605 28.35 33.13 -1.04
N ASN A 606 28.04 31.84 -1.11
CA ASN A 606 27.71 31.15 -2.35
C ASN A 606 26.29 31.55 -2.86
N TYR A 607 26.08 31.53 -4.18
CA TYR A 607 24.78 31.85 -4.79
C TYR A 607 23.74 30.73 -4.61
N ARG A 608 24.21 29.49 -4.44
CA ARG A 608 23.36 28.31 -4.20
C ARG A 608 23.71 27.69 -2.86
N VAL A 609 22.71 27.44 -2.02
CA VAL A 609 22.92 26.91 -0.68
C VAL A 609 23.37 25.45 -0.76
N ASN A 610 24.46 25.14 -0.06
CA ASN A 610 25.09 23.82 0.04
C ASN A 610 25.59 23.19 -1.28
N GLU A 611 25.79 23.96 -2.36
CA GLU A 611 26.43 23.49 -3.58
C GLU A 611 27.84 24.08 -3.72
N VAL A 612 28.85 23.26 -4.06
CA VAL A 612 30.26 23.68 -4.19
C VAL A 612 30.82 23.22 -5.53
N GLY A 613 31.52 24.12 -6.23
CA GLY A 613 32.31 23.78 -7.41
C GLY A 613 33.66 23.18 -7.02
N LEU A 614 34.19 22.26 -7.81
CA LEU A 614 35.50 21.64 -7.60
C LEU A 614 36.44 21.99 -8.75
N LYS A 615 37.45 22.83 -8.48
CA LYS A 615 38.51 23.19 -9.42
C LYS A 615 39.60 22.12 -9.40
N LEU A 616 39.99 21.59 -10.56
CA LEU A 616 41.06 20.60 -10.66
C LEU A 616 42.43 21.19 -10.29
N THR A 617 43.29 20.42 -9.61
CA THR A 617 44.71 20.77 -9.43
C THR A 617 45.60 20.25 -10.57
N ASN A 618 45.13 19.26 -11.34
CA ASN A 618 45.84 18.62 -12.45
C ASN A 618 44.93 18.40 -13.66
N ALA A 619 45.51 18.26 -14.86
CA ALA A 619 44.77 18.12 -16.12
C ALA A 619 43.96 16.81 -16.26
N LYS A 620 44.22 15.82 -15.41
CA LYS A 620 43.47 14.55 -15.30
C LYS A 620 43.41 14.16 -13.84
N ILE A 621 42.24 13.76 -13.35
CA ILE A 621 42.07 13.20 -12.00
C ILE A 621 41.16 11.97 -12.03
N PRO A 622 41.30 11.02 -11.08
CA PRO A 622 40.34 9.93 -10.93
C PRO A 622 39.02 10.44 -10.34
N VAL A 623 37.89 9.89 -10.79
CA VAL A 623 36.58 10.10 -10.17
C VAL A 623 36.02 8.77 -9.67
N TYR A 624 35.63 8.75 -8.40
CA TYR A 624 35.19 7.56 -7.68
C TYR A 624 33.66 7.59 -7.48
N ALA A 625 33.02 6.43 -7.58
CA ALA A 625 31.67 6.20 -7.09
C ALA A 625 31.74 5.55 -5.71
N ILE A 626 30.60 5.54 -5.01
CA ILE A 626 30.40 4.67 -3.85
C ILE A 626 29.52 3.49 -4.25
N ASP A 627 29.98 2.26 -3.96
CA ASP A 627 29.21 1.04 -4.20
C ASP A 627 28.09 0.85 -3.15
N SER A 628 27.27 -0.20 -3.33
CA SER A 628 26.20 -0.55 -2.38
C SER A 628 26.69 -0.95 -0.98
N TYR A 629 28.00 -1.06 -0.76
CA TYR A 629 28.62 -1.45 0.50
C TYR A 629 29.42 -0.30 1.15
N GLY A 630 29.40 0.88 0.52
CA GLY A 630 30.07 2.09 0.98
C GLY A 630 31.51 2.28 0.48
N ASN A 631 32.06 1.32 -0.28
CA ASN A 631 33.44 1.37 -0.78
C ASN A 631 33.59 2.33 -1.96
N LEU A 632 34.76 2.96 -2.10
CA LEU A 632 35.12 3.62 -3.36
C LEU A 632 35.27 2.58 -4.47
N ARG A 633 34.79 2.95 -5.65
CA ARG A 633 34.99 2.24 -6.90
C ARG A 633 35.37 3.25 -7.98
N ASP A 634 36.47 3.01 -8.67
CA ASP A 634 36.89 3.79 -9.83
C ASP A 634 35.79 3.75 -10.92
N ILE A 635 35.38 4.92 -11.41
CA ILE A 635 34.42 5.04 -12.51
C ILE A 635 35.17 5.27 -13.82
N ILE A 636 35.90 6.38 -13.87
CA ILE A 636 36.57 6.97 -15.03
C ILE A 636 37.70 7.89 -14.55
N THR A 637 38.74 8.04 -15.37
CA THR A 637 39.68 9.16 -15.25
C THR A 637 39.15 10.31 -16.07
N GLU A 638 38.64 11.35 -15.43
CA GLU A 638 38.08 12.49 -16.15
C GLU A 638 39.17 13.43 -16.65
N THR A 639 38.97 13.89 -17.89
CA THR A 639 39.63 15.07 -18.45
C THR A 639 38.51 16.06 -18.73
N LEU A 640 38.31 17.06 -17.87
CA LEU A 640 37.24 18.06 -18.06
C LEU A 640 37.51 18.90 -19.31
N THR A 641 36.86 18.54 -20.42
CA THR A 641 36.95 19.29 -21.67
C THR A 641 36.25 20.63 -21.57
N ASN A 642 36.89 21.70 -22.06
CA ASN A 642 36.38 23.07 -22.05
C ASN A 642 34.93 23.19 -22.52
N ILE A 643 34.10 23.85 -21.70
CA ILE A 643 32.92 24.57 -22.19
C ILE A 643 33.40 25.99 -22.48
N ALA A 644 33.23 26.45 -23.72
CA ALA A 644 34.13 27.43 -24.32
C ALA A 644 34.18 28.82 -23.66
N SER A 645 35.41 29.34 -23.57
CA SER A 645 35.82 30.76 -23.58
C SER A 645 35.12 31.75 -22.62
N GLY A 646 35.85 32.19 -21.59
CA GLY A 646 35.54 33.41 -20.84
C GLY A 646 36.29 33.54 -19.52
N THR A 647 36.20 32.51 -18.67
CA THR A 647 36.76 32.50 -17.31
C THR A 647 37.40 31.13 -16.99
N ASN A 648 38.54 31.12 -16.31
CA ASN A 648 39.39 29.94 -16.10
C ASN A 648 38.98 29.09 -14.88
N ASP A 649 37.72 28.63 -14.83
CA ASP A 649 37.19 27.77 -13.76
C ASP A 649 36.38 26.59 -14.31
N TYR A 650 37.06 25.45 -14.49
CA TYR A 650 36.40 24.14 -14.64
C TYR A 650 35.84 23.71 -13.28
N ALA A 651 34.56 23.34 -13.20
CA ALA A 651 33.93 22.92 -11.95
C ALA A 651 32.92 21.78 -12.14
N TYR A 652 33.15 20.67 -11.43
CA TYR A 652 32.07 19.75 -11.07
C TYR A 652 31.37 20.24 -9.79
N TYR A 653 30.06 20.06 -9.70
CA TYR A 653 29.28 20.51 -8.54
C TYR A 653 28.97 19.37 -7.57
N LEU A 654 29.36 19.53 -6.30
CA LEU A 654 28.91 18.66 -5.21
C LEU A 654 27.77 19.32 -4.45
N ASN A 655 26.67 18.58 -4.29
CA ASN A 655 25.50 18.99 -3.51
C ASN A 655 25.55 18.37 -2.10
N ASN A 656 25.39 19.20 -1.07
CA ASN A 656 25.65 18.88 0.33
C ASN A 656 27.03 18.23 0.55
N PRO A 657 28.13 18.90 0.17
CA PRO A 657 29.47 18.36 0.30
C PRO A 657 29.88 18.22 1.76
N PHE A 658 30.59 17.14 2.07
CA PHE A 658 31.29 16.93 3.32
C PHE A 658 32.63 16.22 3.07
N ILE A 659 33.46 16.15 4.11
CA ILE A 659 34.76 15.49 4.07
C ILE A 659 34.66 14.14 4.78
N THR A 660 35.25 13.12 4.16
CA THR A 660 35.27 11.76 4.68
C THR A 660 36.60 11.10 4.31
N LYS A 661 36.92 9.97 4.96
CA LYS A 661 38.28 9.40 4.95
C LYS A 661 38.29 7.95 4.50
N TYR A 662 39.03 7.67 3.44
CA TYR A 662 39.15 6.35 2.79
C TYR A 662 40.62 5.95 2.72
N ASN A 663 40.97 4.85 3.37
CA ASN A 663 42.32 4.25 3.43
C ASN A 663 43.44 5.26 3.74
N GLY A 664 43.24 6.05 4.79
CA GLY A 664 44.17 7.10 5.22
C GLY A 664 43.99 8.46 4.54
N GLU A 665 43.37 8.51 3.35
CA GLU A 665 43.27 9.71 2.52
C GLU A 665 41.90 10.41 2.65
N PHE A 666 41.86 11.71 2.37
CA PHE A 666 40.67 12.55 2.51
C PHE A 666 39.97 12.81 1.17
N TYR A 667 38.64 12.80 1.18
CA TYR A 667 37.79 12.94 0.01
C TYR A 667 36.64 13.92 0.26
N TYR A 668 36.30 14.71 -0.75
CA TYR A 668 35.06 15.49 -0.81
C TYR A 668 33.95 14.65 -1.45
N ARG A 669 32.81 14.56 -0.76
CA ARG A 669 31.65 13.73 -1.13
C ARG A 669 30.36 14.52 -0.92
N GLY A 670 29.44 14.49 -1.88
CA GLY A 670 28.08 15.00 -1.68
C GLY A 670 27.21 14.02 -0.89
N LEU A 671 26.39 14.50 0.05
CA LEU A 671 25.53 13.66 0.91
C LEU A 671 24.56 12.78 0.12
N THR A 672 24.13 13.24 -1.06
CA THR A 672 23.06 12.59 -1.84
C THR A 672 23.46 12.20 -3.27
N SER A 673 24.72 12.46 -3.66
CA SER A 673 25.29 12.06 -4.95
C SER A 673 26.14 10.79 -4.81
N LEU A 674 25.56 9.64 -5.14
CA LEU A 674 26.30 8.35 -5.21
C LEU A 674 27.32 8.29 -6.37
N SER A 675 27.25 9.25 -7.29
CA SER A 675 27.88 9.23 -8.62
C SER A 675 29.27 9.85 -8.70
N SER A 676 29.71 10.64 -7.72
CA SER A 676 31.00 11.34 -7.80
C SER A 676 31.57 11.67 -6.41
N VAL A 677 32.78 11.22 -6.16
CA VAL A 677 33.61 11.47 -4.97
C VAL A 677 35.02 11.81 -5.44
N TYR A 678 35.61 12.84 -4.84
CA TYR A 678 36.86 13.45 -5.32
C TYR A 678 37.91 13.49 -4.21
N LYS A 679 39.14 13.11 -4.53
CA LYS A 679 40.26 13.14 -3.57
C LYS A 679 40.66 14.58 -3.25
N ALA A 680 40.78 14.93 -1.98
CA ALA A 680 40.93 16.32 -1.53
C ALA A 680 42.31 16.96 -1.84
N THR A 681 43.28 16.17 -2.31
CA THR A 681 44.55 16.67 -2.88
C THR A 681 44.43 17.09 -4.35
N ASP A 682 43.41 16.58 -5.04
CA ASP A 682 43.32 16.59 -6.51
C ASP A 682 42.33 17.67 -7.00
N VAL A 683 41.57 18.25 -6.07
CA VAL A 683 40.61 19.34 -6.29
C VAL A 683 40.68 20.40 -5.19
N ILE A 684 40.34 21.64 -5.55
CA ILE A 684 40.16 22.76 -4.63
C ILE A 684 38.66 23.13 -4.63
N PRO A 685 37.97 23.15 -3.47
CA PRO A 685 36.65 23.74 -3.34
C PRO A 685 36.64 25.21 -3.75
N VAL A 686 35.73 25.56 -4.66
CA VAL A 686 35.48 26.93 -5.12
C VAL A 686 33.98 27.25 -5.04
N LYS A 687 33.66 28.53 -4.86
CA LYS A 687 32.27 29.01 -4.86
C LYS A 687 31.58 28.61 -6.16
N ALA A 688 30.39 28.02 -6.07
CA ALA A 688 29.57 27.74 -7.22
C ALA A 688 29.11 29.06 -7.86
N GLN A 689 29.48 29.27 -9.13
CA GLN A 689 29.00 30.39 -9.93
C GLN A 689 27.71 30.00 -10.65
N GLY A 690 26.70 30.86 -10.58
CA GLY A 690 25.58 30.81 -11.51
C GLY A 690 25.99 31.39 -12.87
N LYS A 691 25.37 30.90 -13.94
CA LYS A 691 25.33 31.59 -15.24
C LYS A 691 24.21 32.63 -15.23
#